data_AF-A0A7V0QYD6-F1
#
_entry.id   AF-A0A7V0QYD6-F1
#
_cell.length_a   1.000
_cell.length_b   1.000
_cell.length_c   1.000
_cell.angle_alpha   90.00
_cell.angle_beta   90.00
_cell.angle_gamma   90.00
#
_symmetry.space_group_name_H-M   'P 1'
#
loop_
_entity.id
_entity.type
_entity.pdbx_description
1 polymer ?
#
loop_
_entity_poly.entity_id
_entity_poly.type
_entity_poly.pdbx_seq_one_letter_code
_entity_poly.pdbx_strand_id
1 'polypeptide(L)'
;MQKINNIDGLRKLRNDFMESVFKEGIPRVRVCCGTACNATGSKKVIEGIKAEASERGQEVEIVKTGCQGLCQKGPVMTSEPAGYFYQKVKPADTHELFVNTYEAGVPARKLLYRDSILEEPYELMGDLPFYKKQLRIALRHNGLIDPTDIKHYLAIGGYGALEKALSTMTPEDVVEEIDRATLRGRGGAGFPAGKKWLHTKKAPGDIKFVIANGDEGDPGAFMDRSIMEGDPHSLIEGMLLCAYAIGAGYGFIYVRHEYPLAVRNLKIAIRQAEELGLLGEDILGTGFSFVLEVREGAGAFVCGESTALVASIEGDRGFPRSRPPRLSEPGGGVWGYPSNLNNIETYACVPPIIEKGSGWFRSIGTETSPGTKVFALTGKVVNTGLVEVPMGMTLREIIFDIGGGILGGKKFKAVQTGGPSGGCLPESYLDLPVDFDSLRKVGSMMGSGGMVVLDEDTCMVDVARYFLSFTQAESCGKCPPCRIGTYQMLGILERITQGKGEVRDIERLIKLGKFIQEGSLCGLGQSAPNPVLSTIKYFREEYEEHVYDNYCRAKVCSGMGVFRINLNNCIRCGLCKQVCAYDAVKETRNDFIIDNDYCRQCKACYHVCPVGAIKIWKKSLISLYERFEIPYEQLEHIERSTKMTLKDVLESKPSQMVTCTKDCKISDAVTIMDGKNVGSILVMDKDGQLVGI
;
A
#
# COMPACT_ATOMS: atom_id res chain seq x y z
N MET A 1 -3.55 21.54 -32.80
CA MET A 1 -5.04 21.56 -32.98
C MET A 1 -5.50 23.00 -32.91
N GLN A 2 -6.68 23.37 -33.42
CA GLN A 2 -7.18 24.74 -33.22
C GLN A 2 -7.52 24.96 -31.74
N LYS A 3 -7.17 26.13 -31.21
CA LYS A 3 -7.50 26.53 -29.84
C LYS A 3 -9.01 26.64 -29.69
N ILE A 4 -9.55 26.04 -28.63
CA ILE A 4 -10.98 26.09 -28.31
C ILE A 4 -11.21 27.34 -27.46
N ASN A 5 -12.18 28.16 -27.88
CA ASN A 5 -12.45 29.45 -27.23
C ASN A 5 -13.85 29.51 -26.60
N ASN A 6 -14.61 28.41 -26.60
CA ASN A 6 -15.94 28.33 -25.98
C ASN A 6 -16.30 26.89 -25.61
N ILE A 7 -17.28 26.75 -24.71
CA ILE A 7 -17.75 25.47 -24.17
C ILE A 7 -18.33 24.55 -25.26
N ASP A 8 -19.10 25.12 -26.20
CA ASP A 8 -19.70 24.34 -27.29
C ASP A 8 -18.64 23.72 -28.22
N GLY A 9 -17.52 24.41 -28.42
CA GLY A 9 -16.37 23.90 -29.17
C GLY A 9 -15.72 22.71 -28.48
N LEU A 10 -15.60 22.72 -27.15
CA LEU A 10 -15.12 21.57 -26.38
C LEU A 10 -16.08 20.39 -26.51
N ARG A 11 -17.38 20.63 -26.35
CA ARG A 11 -18.42 19.60 -26.48
C ARG A 11 -18.39 18.95 -27.86
N LYS A 12 -18.32 19.76 -28.92
CA LYS A 12 -18.24 19.27 -30.30
C LYS A 12 -16.98 18.43 -30.53
N LEU A 13 -15.81 18.96 -30.15
CA LEU A 13 -14.54 18.26 -30.31
C LEU A 13 -14.53 16.90 -29.58
N ARG A 14 -15.11 16.86 -28.38
CA ARG A 14 -15.23 15.63 -27.60
C ARG A 14 -16.10 14.60 -28.32
N ASN A 15 -17.28 15.00 -28.80
CA ASN A 15 -18.18 14.12 -29.56
C ASN A 15 -17.49 13.60 -30.85
N ASP A 16 -16.81 14.47 -31.58
CA ASP A 16 -16.06 14.09 -32.79
C ASP A 16 -14.98 13.03 -32.47
N PHE A 17 -14.30 13.12 -31.32
CA PHE A 17 -13.28 12.15 -30.91
C PHE A 17 -13.85 10.85 -30.34
N MET A 18 -15.01 10.90 -29.68
CA MET A 18 -15.73 9.69 -29.25
C MET A 18 -16.03 8.78 -30.44
N GLU A 19 -16.39 9.36 -31.60
CA GLU A 19 -16.69 8.59 -32.82
C GLU A 19 -15.44 8.21 -33.63
N SER A 20 -14.36 9.00 -33.57
CA SER A 20 -13.23 8.86 -34.50
C SER A 20 -11.99 8.17 -33.95
N VAL A 21 -11.71 8.23 -32.63
CA VAL A 21 -10.45 7.73 -32.04
C VAL A 21 -10.53 6.23 -31.76
N PHE A 22 -11.54 5.77 -31.02
CA PHE A 22 -11.70 4.36 -30.66
C PHE A 22 -12.77 3.67 -31.50
N LYS A 23 -12.60 3.66 -32.82
CA LYS A 23 -13.53 2.98 -33.74
C LYS A 23 -13.68 1.50 -33.38
N GLU A 24 -14.92 1.04 -33.36
CA GLU A 24 -15.26 -0.37 -33.13
C GLU A 24 -14.81 -1.25 -34.30
N GLY A 25 -14.46 -2.51 -34.01
CA GLY A 25 -14.07 -3.50 -35.01
C GLY A 25 -12.65 -3.36 -35.57
N ILE A 26 -11.90 -2.30 -35.22
CA ILE A 26 -10.49 -2.16 -35.60
C ILE A 26 -9.62 -3.01 -34.66
N PRO A 27 -8.72 -3.86 -35.21
CA PRO A 27 -7.72 -4.57 -34.41
C PRO A 27 -6.87 -3.57 -33.61
N ARG A 28 -6.96 -3.66 -32.28
CA ARG A 28 -6.19 -2.79 -31.38
C ARG A 28 -5.54 -3.62 -30.29
N VAL A 29 -4.39 -3.14 -29.83
CA VAL A 29 -3.71 -3.65 -28.65
C VAL A 29 -3.45 -2.52 -27.66
N ARG A 30 -3.84 -2.74 -26.41
CA ARG A 30 -3.55 -1.85 -25.29
C ARG A 30 -2.43 -2.44 -24.45
N VAL A 31 -1.21 -1.94 -24.62
CA VAL A 31 -0.01 -2.47 -23.95
C VAL A 31 0.36 -1.59 -22.76
N CYS A 32 0.46 -2.20 -21.58
CA CYS A 32 0.87 -1.50 -20.36
C CYS A 32 2.32 -0.99 -20.48
N CYS A 33 2.48 0.32 -20.42
CA CYS A 33 3.75 1.04 -20.45
C CYS A 33 4.05 1.79 -19.15
N GLY A 34 3.39 1.43 -18.04
CA GLY A 34 3.77 1.91 -16.70
C GLY A 34 5.18 1.45 -16.31
N THR A 35 5.79 2.11 -15.32
CA THR A 35 7.19 1.89 -14.92
C THR A 35 7.55 0.40 -14.72
N ALA A 36 6.71 -0.40 -14.06
CA ALA A 36 6.96 -1.83 -13.86
C ALA A 36 6.99 -2.63 -15.18
N CYS A 37 6.04 -2.40 -16.08
CA CYS A 37 5.96 -3.11 -17.36
C CYS A 37 7.08 -2.69 -18.32
N ASN A 38 7.50 -1.42 -18.27
CA ASN A 38 8.69 -0.95 -18.98
C ASN A 38 9.95 -1.68 -18.50
N ALA A 39 10.11 -1.83 -17.18
CA ALA A 39 11.24 -2.56 -16.61
C ALA A 39 11.27 -4.04 -17.02
N THR A 40 10.10 -4.66 -17.21
CA THR A 40 9.97 -6.04 -17.69
C THR A 40 9.98 -6.19 -19.23
N GLY A 41 10.17 -5.10 -19.98
CA GLY A 41 10.40 -5.14 -21.43
C GLY A 41 9.20 -4.87 -22.34
N SER A 42 8.15 -4.17 -21.88
CA SER A 42 6.96 -3.84 -22.69
C SER A 42 7.30 -3.12 -24.02
N LYS A 43 8.32 -2.26 -24.05
CA LYS A 43 8.75 -1.57 -25.27
C LYS A 43 9.17 -2.53 -26.39
N LYS A 44 9.90 -3.60 -26.04
CA LYS A 44 10.33 -4.62 -27.00
C LYS A 44 9.15 -5.46 -27.50
N VAL A 45 8.14 -5.67 -26.66
CA VAL A 45 6.88 -6.31 -27.07
C VAL A 45 6.15 -5.46 -28.10
N ILE A 46 6.06 -4.14 -27.88
CA ILE A 46 5.47 -3.21 -28.87
C ILE A 46 6.23 -3.25 -30.19
N GLU A 47 7.56 -3.22 -30.16
CA GLU A 47 8.39 -3.33 -31.37
C GLU A 47 8.14 -4.65 -32.12
N GLY A 48 8.04 -5.78 -31.40
CA GLY A 48 7.72 -7.07 -32.00
C GLY A 48 6.33 -7.10 -32.64
N ILE A 49 5.31 -6.56 -31.97
CA ILE A 49 3.95 -6.49 -32.53
C ILE A 49 3.93 -5.62 -33.81
N LYS A 50 4.66 -4.49 -33.82
CA LYS A 50 4.78 -3.64 -35.01
C LYS A 50 5.45 -4.36 -36.18
N ALA A 51 6.49 -5.14 -35.91
CA ALA A 51 7.19 -5.90 -36.93
C ALA A 51 6.26 -6.95 -37.57
N GLU A 52 5.55 -7.74 -36.75
CA GLU A 52 4.61 -8.76 -37.25
C GLU A 52 3.46 -8.15 -38.06
N ALA A 53 2.91 -7.01 -37.61
CA ALA A 53 1.86 -6.28 -38.32
C ALA A 53 2.35 -5.79 -39.69
N SER A 54 3.56 -5.20 -39.75
CA SER A 54 4.15 -4.70 -40.98
C SER A 54 4.50 -5.82 -41.96
N GLU A 55 4.99 -6.97 -41.48
CA GLU A 55 5.35 -8.12 -42.32
C GLU A 55 4.13 -8.73 -43.02
N ARG A 56 2.95 -8.65 -42.38
CA ARG A 56 1.69 -9.20 -42.89
C ARG A 56 0.80 -8.19 -43.61
N GLY A 57 1.19 -6.92 -43.65
CA GLY A 57 0.37 -5.85 -44.21
C GLY A 57 -0.96 -5.66 -43.48
N GLN A 58 -1.02 -5.97 -42.18
CA GLN A 58 -2.22 -5.75 -41.35
C GLN A 58 -2.05 -4.50 -40.51
N GLU A 59 -3.11 -3.69 -40.42
CA GLU A 59 -3.14 -2.53 -39.52
C GLU A 59 -3.63 -2.96 -38.13
N VAL A 60 -2.75 -2.84 -37.13
CA VAL A 60 -3.08 -3.01 -35.71
C VAL A 60 -2.74 -1.72 -34.98
N GLU A 61 -3.74 -1.11 -34.36
CA GLU A 61 -3.55 0.09 -33.56
C GLU A 61 -2.90 -0.27 -32.21
N ILE A 62 -1.81 0.43 -31.86
CA ILE A 62 -1.09 0.18 -30.61
C ILE A 62 -1.26 1.36 -29.67
N VAL A 63 -1.98 1.15 -28.57
CA VAL A 63 -2.17 2.14 -27.52
C VAL A 63 -1.23 1.83 -26.37
N LYS A 64 -0.36 2.78 -26.03
CA LYS A 64 0.61 2.65 -24.93
C LYS A 64 -0.02 3.14 -23.65
N THR A 65 -0.56 2.24 -22.84
CA THR A 65 -1.36 2.65 -21.69
C THR A 65 -0.52 2.90 -20.44
N GLY A 66 -1.11 3.58 -19.46
CA GLY A 66 -0.62 3.58 -18.07
C GLY A 66 -0.62 2.21 -17.39
N CYS A 67 -0.27 2.19 -16.10
CA CYS A 67 -0.24 0.96 -15.28
C CYS A 67 -1.64 0.33 -15.17
N GLN A 68 -1.81 -0.91 -15.63
CA GLN A 68 -3.10 -1.63 -15.55
C GLN A 68 -3.40 -2.28 -14.19
N GLY A 69 -2.42 -2.31 -13.28
CA GLY A 69 -2.59 -2.76 -11.89
C GLY A 69 -1.83 -4.03 -11.55
N LEU A 70 -1.95 -5.11 -12.33
CA LEU A 70 -1.34 -6.43 -12.03
C LEU A 70 0.16 -6.49 -12.34
N CYS A 71 0.98 -5.79 -11.54
CA CYS A 71 2.41 -5.60 -11.76
C CYS A 71 3.22 -6.91 -11.72
N GLN A 72 2.87 -7.87 -10.85
CA GLN A 72 3.58 -9.16 -10.72
C GLN A 72 3.58 -9.98 -12.02
N LYS A 73 2.64 -9.71 -12.92
CA LYS A 73 2.44 -10.44 -14.17
C LYS A 73 2.74 -9.58 -15.41
N GLY A 74 3.44 -8.46 -15.24
CA GLY A 74 3.88 -7.61 -16.34
C GLY A 74 4.90 -8.29 -17.28
N PRO A 75 5.01 -7.86 -18.56
CA PRO A 75 4.11 -6.94 -19.26
C PRO A 75 2.71 -7.53 -19.45
N VAL A 76 1.67 -6.72 -19.23
CA VAL A 76 0.27 -7.08 -19.47
C VAL A 76 -0.30 -6.26 -20.63
N MET A 77 -1.25 -6.84 -21.35
CA MET A 77 -1.92 -6.17 -22.47
C MET A 77 -3.33 -6.71 -22.70
N THR A 78 -4.18 -5.91 -23.32
CA THR A 78 -5.53 -6.31 -23.76
C THR A 78 -5.63 -6.19 -25.28
N SER A 79 -6.19 -7.20 -25.95
CA SER A 79 -6.46 -7.15 -27.39
C SER A 79 -7.92 -6.84 -27.67
N GLU A 80 -8.18 -6.10 -28.75
CA GLU A 80 -9.51 -5.78 -29.27
C GLU A 80 -9.62 -6.28 -30.73
N PRO A 81 -10.81 -6.70 -31.19
CA PRO A 81 -12.12 -6.57 -30.53
C PRO A 81 -12.46 -7.68 -29.53
N ALA A 82 -11.72 -8.79 -29.50
CA ALA A 82 -12.07 -9.96 -28.68
C ALA A 82 -11.98 -9.73 -27.15
N GLY A 83 -11.21 -8.74 -26.69
CA GLY A 83 -11.09 -8.40 -25.27
C GLY A 83 -10.11 -9.26 -24.47
N TYR A 84 -9.29 -10.09 -25.13
CA TYR A 84 -8.40 -11.03 -24.42
C TYR A 84 -7.34 -10.30 -23.59
N PHE A 85 -7.19 -10.71 -22.33
CA PHE A 85 -6.18 -10.19 -21.41
C PHE A 85 -4.97 -11.13 -21.33
N TYR A 86 -3.82 -10.62 -21.75
CA TYR A 86 -2.56 -11.35 -21.75
C TYR A 86 -1.61 -10.86 -20.67
N GLN A 87 -0.86 -11.81 -20.10
CA GLN A 87 0.13 -11.55 -19.05
C GLN A 87 1.51 -12.14 -19.40
N LYS A 88 2.55 -11.59 -18.78
CA LYS A 88 3.96 -12.00 -18.92
C LYS A 88 4.40 -12.10 -20.39
N VAL A 89 3.86 -11.25 -21.25
CA VAL A 89 4.14 -11.28 -22.68
C VAL A 89 5.60 -10.92 -22.92
N LYS A 90 6.33 -11.79 -23.62
CA LYS A 90 7.71 -11.54 -24.01
C LYS A 90 7.79 -11.20 -25.50
N PRO A 91 8.89 -10.56 -25.94
CA PRO A 91 9.12 -10.31 -27.37
C PRO A 91 9.10 -11.58 -28.22
N ALA A 92 9.47 -12.74 -27.67
CA ALA A 92 9.43 -14.02 -28.39
C ALA A 92 8.00 -14.57 -28.60
N ASP A 93 7.02 -14.10 -27.82
CA ASP A 93 5.65 -14.57 -27.93
C ASP A 93 4.82 -13.73 -28.93
N THR A 94 5.38 -12.66 -29.52
CA THR A 94 4.62 -11.73 -30.39
C THR A 94 4.09 -12.40 -31.66
N HIS A 95 4.86 -13.31 -32.23
CA HIS A 95 4.44 -14.09 -33.40
C HIS A 95 3.20 -14.95 -33.11
N GLU A 96 3.27 -15.78 -32.06
CA GLU A 96 2.17 -16.64 -31.63
C GLU A 96 0.94 -15.81 -31.24
N LEU A 97 1.16 -14.69 -30.55
CA LEU A 97 0.11 -13.76 -30.17
C LEU A 97 -0.60 -13.20 -31.40
N PHE A 98 0.15 -12.78 -32.41
CA PHE A 98 -0.40 -12.15 -33.60
C PHE A 98 -1.24 -13.14 -34.42
N VAL A 99 -0.67 -14.31 -34.73
CA VAL A 99 -1.34 -15.37 -35.50
C VAL A 99 -2.62 -15.84 -34.79
N ASN A 100 -2.56 -16.15 -33.50
CA ASN A 100 -3.74 -16.65 -32.80
C ASN A 100 -4.81 -15.56 -32.64
N THR A 101 -4.42 -14.38 -32.15
CA THR A 101 -5.37 -13.34 -31.74
C THR A 101 -5.98 -12.59 -32.91
N TYR A 102 -5.13 -12.13 -33.84
CA TYR A 102 -5.55 -11.19 -34.90
C TYR A 102 -5.89 -11.90 -36.22
N GLU A 103 -5.23 -13.02 -36.55
CA GLU A 103 -5.58 -13.78 -37.75
C GLU A 103 -6.67 -14.84 -37.48
N ALA A 104 -6.50 -15.65 -36.44
CA ALA A 104 -7.40 -16.77 -36.15
C ALA A 104 -8.57 -16.43 -35.21
N GLY A 105 -8.52 -15.28 -34.52
CA GLY A 105 -9.58 -14.84 -33.58
C GLY A 105 -9.65 -15.65 -32.27
N VAL A 106 -8.64 -16.47 -31.97
CA VAL A 106 -8.57 -17.33 -30.78
C VAL A 106 -7.50 -16.84 -29.81
N PRO A 107 -7.65 -17.04 -28.49
CA PRO A 107 -6.67 -16.52 -27.57
C PRO A 107 -5.37 -17.33 -27.61
N ALA A 108 -4.23 -16.66 -27.44
CA ALA A 108 -2.97 -17.31 -27.15
C ALA A 108 -2.98 -17.90 -25.73
N ARG A 109 -3.54 -19.12 -25.56
CA ARG A 109 -3.86 -19.75 -24.25
C ARG A 109 -2.68 -19.80 -23.27
N LYS A 110 -1.44 -19.89 -23.76
CA LYS A 110 -0.22 -19.89 -22.93
C LYS A 110 -0.03 -18.57 -22.16
N LEU A 111 -0.51 -17.46 -22.72
CA LEU A 111 -0.34 -16.10 -22.20
C LEU A 111 -1.52 -15.63 -21.33
N LEU A 112 -2.59 -16.41 -21.25
CA LEU A 112 -3.74 -16.09 -20.40
C LEU A 112 -3.44 -16.32 -18.90
N TYR A 113 -4.25 -15.70 -18.05
CA TYR A 113 -4.16 -15.90 -16.60
C TYR A 113 -4.81 -17.23 -16.19
N ARG A 114 -4.20 -17.94 -15.25
CA ARG A 114 -4.77 -19.13 -14.59
C ARG A 114 -4.29 -19.20 -13.15
N ASP A 115 -5.16 -19.66 -12.24
CA ASP A 115 -4.82 -19.84 -10.83
C ASP A 115 -3.91 -21.06 -10.65
N SER A 116 -4.22 -22.15 -11.34
CA SER A 116 -3.41 -23.38 -11.39
C SER A 116 -3.22 -23.88 -12.82
N ILE A 117 -2.26 -24.80 -13.03
CA ILE A 117 -2.00 -25.40 -14.36
C ILE A 117 -3.18 -26.26 -14.82
N LEU A 118 -3.97 -26.78 -13.89
CA LEU A 118 -5.09 -27.70 -14.13
C LEU A 118 -6.41 -26.99 -14.41
N GLU A 119 -6.49 -25.69 -14.12
CA GLU A 119 -7.69 -24.89 -14.31
C GLU A 119 -7.72 -24.21 -15.68
N GLU A 120 -8.93 -23.96 -16.18
CA GLU A 120 -9.13 -23.20 -17.40
C GLU A 120 -8.65 -21.75 -17.21
N PRO A 121 -7.96 -21.19 -18.21
CA PRO A 121 -7.50 -19.83 -18.13
C PRO A 121 -8.65 -18.83 -18.27
N TYR A 122 -8.50 -17.68 -17.62
CA TYR A 122 -9.40 -16.54 -17.79
C TYR A 122 -9.03 -15.78 -19.06
N GLU A 123 -10.02 -15.54 -19.89
CA GLU A 123 -9.85 -14.85 -21.18
C GLU A 123 -9.94 -13.33 -21.02
N LEU A 124 -10.88 -12.83 -20.21
CA LEU A 124 -11.19 -11.41 -20.10
C LEU A 124 -10.67 -10.80 -18.80
N MET A 125 -10.21 -9.54 -18.87
CA MET A 125 -9.69 -8.80 -17.71
C MET A 125 -10.69 -8.74 -16.55
N GLY A 126 -11.99 -8.54 -16.82
CA GLY A 126 -13.02 -8.40 -15.79
C GLY A 126 -13.29 -9.67 -14.97
N ASP A 127 -12.98 -10.84 -15.52
CA ASP A 127 -13.26 -12.13 -14.88
C ASP A 127 -12.14 -12.57 -13.94
N LEU A 128 -10.94 -12.00 -14.08
CA LEU A 128 -9.80 -12.33 -13.24
C LEU A 128 -10.12 -11.96 -11.77
N PRO A 129 -9.82 -12.86 -10.80
CA PRO A 129 -10.01 -12.59 -9.38
C PRO A 129 -9.39 -11.25 -8.91
N PHE A 130 -8.25 -10.88 -9.49
CA PHE A 130 -7.56 -9.64 -9.18
C PHE A 130 -8.39 -8.38 -9.49
N TYR A 131 -9.17 -8.36 -10.58
CA TYR A 131 -9.93 -7.18 -11.00
C TYR A 131 -11.40 -7.24 -10.59
N LYS A 132 -11.98 -8.43 -10.45
CA LYS A 132 -13.42 -8.67 -10.24
C LYS A 132 -14.02 -7.92 -9.05
N LYS A 133 -13.27 -7.79 -7.94
CA LYS A 133 -13.71 -7.07 -6.73
C LYS A 133 -13.29 -5.60 -6.69
N GLN A 134 -12.56 -5.11 -7.70
CA GLN A 134 -12.13 -3.71 -7.75
C GLN A 134 -13.25 -2.81 -8.25
N LEU A 135 -13.31 -1.59 -7.73
CA LEU A 135 -14.12 -0.51 -8.26
C LEU A 135 -13.19 0.67 -8.57
N ARG A 136 -12.93 0.91 -9.84
CA ARG A 136 -11.94 1.91 -10.28
C ARG A 136 -12.60 3.27 -10.54
N ILE A 137 -12.26 4.26 -9.72
CA ILE A 137 -12.64 5.67 -9.85
C ILE A 137 -11.39 6.50 -10.14
N ALA A 138 -10.36 6.41 -9.29
CA ALA A 138 -9.11 7.15 -9.47
C ALA A 138 -8.25 6.57 -10.60
N LEU A 139 -8.29 5.25 -10.82
CA LEU A 139 -7.56 4.55 -11.89
C LEU A 139 -8.43 4.20 -13.11
N ARG A 140 -9.62 4.80 -13.24
CA ARG A 140 -10.66 4.40 -14.21
C ARG A 140 -10.21 4.38 -15.68
N HIS A 141 -9.26 5.23 -16.07
CA HIS A 141 -8.77 5.29 -17.45
C HIS A 141 -7.41 4.60 -17.65
N ASN A 142 -6.78 4.15 -16.57
CA ASN A 142 -5.53 3.41 -16.67
C ASN A 142 -5.79 2.07 -17.37
N GLY A 143 -5.07 1.85 -18.48
CA GLY A 143 -5.30 0.69 -19.35
C GLY A 143 -6.21 0.96 -20.55
N LEU A 144 -6.83 2.15 -20.61
CA LEU A 144 -7.66 2.56 -21.74
C LEU A 144 -6.93 3.58 -22.62
N ILE A 145 -6.35 4.63 -22.06
CA ILE A 145 -5.80 5.74 -22.86
C ILE A 145 -4.29 5.67 -23.04
N ASP A 146 -3.77 6.35 -24.07
CA ASP A 146 -2.36 6.75 -24.12
C ASP A 146 -2.23 8.04 -23.30
N PRO A 147 -1.43 8.06 -22.22
CA PRO A 147 -1.29 9.23 -21.34
C PRO A 147 -0.61 10.43 -22.02
N THR A 148 -0.07 10.25 -23.22
CA THR A 148 0.60 11.29 -24.01
C THR A 148 -0.23 11.79 -25.18
N ASP A 149 -1.48 11.36 -25.32
CA ASP A 149 -2.42 11.86 -26.32
C ASP A 149 -3.75 12.32 -25.69
N ILE A 150 -3.93 13.64 -25.59
CA ILE A 150 -5.17 14.25 -25.08
C ILE A 150 -6.43 13.81 -25.85
N LYS A 151 -6.32 13.41 -27.12
CA LYS A 151 -7.47 12.94 -27.91
C LYS A 151 -8.06 11.67 -27.31
N HIS A 152 -7.21 10.78 -26.77
CA HIS A 152 -7.69 9.57 -26.11
C HIS A 152 -8.50 9.91 -24.85
N TYR A 153 -8.06 10.92 -24.09
CA TYR A 153 -8.78 11.39 -22.91
C TYR A 153 -10.14 12.03 -23.26
N LEU A 154 -10.19 12.85 -24.31
CA LEU A 154 -11.44 13.43 -24.82
C LEU A 154 -12.38 12.34 -25.37
N ALA A 155 -11.85 11.36 -26.11
CA ALA A 155 -12.64 10.27 -26.71
C ALA A 155 -13.37 9.38 -25.70
N ILE A 156 -12.91 9.34 -24.45
CA ILE A 156 -13.59 8.61 -23.36
C ILE A 156 -14.46 9.51 -22.48
N GLY A 157 -14.68 10.76 -22.89
CA GLY A 157 -15.56 11.71 -22.20
C GLY A 157 -14.85 12.71 -21.27
N GLY A 158 -13.52 12.70 -21.20
CA GLY A 158 -12.73 13.59 -20.34
C GLY A 158 -12.97 15.09 -20.60
N TYR A 159 -12.69 15.93 -19.60
CA TYR A 159 -13.11 17.35 -19.56
C TYR A 159 -14.63 17.57 -19.49
N GLY A 160 -15.42 16.51 -19.29
CA GLY A 160 -16.86 16.59 -19.13
C GLY A 160 -17.29 17.25 -17.82
N ALA A 161 -16.53 17.02 -16.74
CA ALA A 161 -16.77 17.67 -15.46
C ALA A 161 -16.50 19.17 -15.55
N LEU A 162 -15.40 19.55 -16.24
CA LEU A 162 -15.08 20.95 -16.50
C LEU A 162 -16.15 21.64 -17.34
N GLU A 163 -16.61 21.00 -18.42
CA GLU A 163 -17.70 21.50 -19.26
C GLU A 163 -18.96 21.77 -18.42
N LYS A 164 -19.37 20.81 -17.59
CA LYS A 164 -20.54 20.93 -16.71
C LYS A 164 -20.37 22.06 -15.69
N ALA A 165 -19.21 22.13 -15.03
CA ALA A 165 -18.93 23.14 -14.02
C ALA A 165 -19.00 24.55 -14.60
N LEU A 166 -18.34 24.80 -15.73
CA LEU A 166 -18.29 26.13 -16.35
C LEU A 166 -19.60 26.56 -17.01
N SER A 167 -20.46 25.62 -17.40
CA SER A 167 -21.72 25.94 -18.09
C SER A 167 -22.95 26.02 -17.17
N THR A 168 -22.98 25.24 -16.09
CA THR A 168 -24.20 25.05 -15.29
C THR A 168 -24.04 25.25 -13.79
N MET A 169 -22.80 25.38 -13.30
CA MET A 169 -22.52 25.49 -11.87
C MET A 169 -21.85 26.83 -11.57
N THR A 170 -22.10 27.38 -10.39
CA THR A 170 -21.29 28.47 -9.84
C THR A 170 -20.07 27.90 -9.10
N PRO A 171 -19.04 28.72 -8.83
CA PRO A 171 -17.92 28.30 -7.98
C PRO A 171 -18.37 27.81 -6.59
N GLU A 172 -19.45 28.37 -6.04
CA GLU A 172 -20.07 27.94 -4.78
C GLU A 172 -20.68 26.53 -4.89
N ASP A 173 -21.43 26.27 -5.97
CA ASP A 173 -22.03 24.95 -6.21
C ASP A 173 -20.97 23.85 -6.32
N VAL A 174 -19.83 24.14 -6.96
CA VAL A 174 -18.72 23.18 -7.07
C VAL A 174 -18.13 22.86 -5.69
N VAL A 175 -17.89 23.87 -4.83
CA VAL A 175 -17.41 23.63 -3.46
C VAL A 175 -18.43 22.82 -2.66
N GLU A 176 -19.71 23.17 -2.77
CA GLU A 176 -20.78 22.50 -2.04
C GLU A 176 -20.92 21.05 -2.49
N GLU A 177 -20.84 20.75 -3.78
CA GLU A 177 -20.93 19.39 -4.30
C GLU A 177 -19.80 18.50 -3.76
N ILE A 178 -18.56 19.02 -3.69
CA ILE A 178 -17.42 18.30 -3.13
C ILE A 178 -17.53 18.14 -1.61
N ASP A 179 -18.08 19.13 -0.90
CA ASP A 179 -18.33 19.02 0.55
C ASP A 179 -19.44 18.01 0.86
N ARG A 180 -20.54 18.03 0.09
CA ARG A 180 -21.65 17.07 0.18
C ARG A 180 -21.21 15.65 -0.17
N ALA A 181 -20.23 15.48 -1.07
CA ALA A 181 -19.63 14.18 -1.37
C ALA A 181 -18.78 13.62 -0.22
N THR A 182 -18.46 14.46 0.78
CA THR A 182 -17.63 14.12 1.95
C THR A 182 -16.30 13.45 1.57
N LEU A 183 -15.72 13.85 0.42
CA LEU A 183 -14.43 13.37 -0.05
C LEU A 183 -13.34 13.66 0.99
N ARG A 184 -12.71 12.61 1.51
CA ARG A 184 -11.58 12.73 2.46
C ARG A 184 -10.26 12.66 1.70
N GLY A 185 -9.34 13.55 2.04
CA GLY A 185 -8.01 13.62 1.41
C GLY A 185 -7.26 12.29 1.46
N ARG A 186 -6.84 11.81 0.30
CA ARG A 186 -6.27 10.47 0.09
C ARG A 186 -4.78 10.34 0.42
N GLY A 187 -4.11 11.45 0.75
CA GLY A 187 -2.72 11.47 1.24
C GLY A 187 -2.52 11.04 2.70
N GLY A 188 -3.47 10.30 3.29
CA GLY A 188 -3.33 9.68 4.62
C GLY A 188 -4.06 10.33 5.78
N ALA A 189 -4.05 11.66 5.90
CA ALA A 189 -4.68 12.35 7.05
C ALA A 189 -6.22 12.28 7.04
N GLY A 190 -6.84 12.06 5.87
CA GLY A 190 -8.29 11.93 5.75
C GLY A 190 -9.07 13.21 6.10
N PHE A 191 -8.49 14.40 5.94
CA PHE A 191 -9.22 15.66 6.16
C PHE A 191 -10.25 15.90 5.03
N PRO A 192 -11.47 16.38 5.31
CA PRO A 192 -12.49 16.63 4.27
C PRO A 192 -12.02 17.68 3.24
N ALA A 193 -12.03 17.32 1.96
CA ALA A 193 -11.55 18.15 0.87
C ALA A 193 -12.44 19.38 0.66
N GLY A 194 -13.76 19.22 0.66
CA GLY A 194 -14.72 20.34 0.52
C GLY A 194 -14.53 21.43 1.58
N LYS A 195 -14.42 21.05 2.86
CA LYS A 195 -14.06 21.98 3.94
C LYS A 195 -12.72 22.68 3.70
N LYS A 196 -11.72 21.98 3.18
CA LYS A 196 -10.41 22.58 2.85
C LYS A 196 -10.54 23.62 1.75
N TRP A 197 -11.33 23.34 0.72
CA TRP A 197 -11.61 24.25 -0.39
C TRP A 197 -12.36 25.49 0.11
N LEU A 198 -13.39 25.28 0.93
CA LEU A 198 -14.16 26.36 1.54
C LEU A 198 -13.29 27.28 2.40
N HIS A 199 -12.37 26.73 3.19
CA HIS A 199 -11.44 27.52 3.99
C HIS A 199 -10.51 28.38 3.11
N THR A 200 -9.92 27.81 2.05
CA THR A 200 -9.07 28.58 1.14
C THR A 200 -9.88 29.63 0.37
N LYS A 201 -11.11 29.31 -0.05
CA LYS A 201 -11.99 30.25 -0.74
C LYS A 201 -12.34 31.47 0.11
N LYS A 202 -12.64 31.26 1.39
CA LYS A 202 -12.97 32.31 2.37
C LYS A 202 -11.78 33.16 2.82
N ALA A 203 -10.55 32.71 2.54
CA ALA A 203 -9.37 33.48 2.90
C ALA A 203 -9.33 34.82 2.14
N PRO A 204 -8.91 35.91 2.80
CA PRO A 204 -8.85 37.22 2.17
C PRO A 204 -7.73 37.28 1.12
N GLY A 205 -7.93 38.10 0.09
CA GLY A 205 -7.00 38.32 -1.01
C GLY A 205 -7.42 37.65 -2.32
N ASP A 206 -7.02 38.26 -3.43
CA ASP A 206 -7.38 37.82 -4.78
C ASP A 206 -6.46 36.71 -5.31
N ILE A 207 -5.23 36.64 -4.78
CA ILE A 207 -4.23 35.66 -5.19
C ILE A 207 -4.33 34.41 -4.30
N LYS A 208 -4.65 33.28 -4.94
CA LYS A 208 -4.73 31.95 -4.31
C LYS A 208 -4.04 30.92 -5.18
N PHE A 209 -3.53 29.86 -4.54
CA PHE A 209 -2.82 28.77 -5.21
C PHE A 209 -3.51 27.42 -5.04
N VAL A 210 -3.41 26.57 -6.07
CA VAL A 210 -3.84 25.15 -6.04
C VAL A 210 -2.62 24.26 -6.19
N ILE A 211 -2.40 23.36 -5.24
CA ILE A 211 -1.23 22.50 -5.19
C ILE A 211 -1.66 21.05 -5.21
N ALA A 212 -1.04 20.27 -6.08
CA ALA A 212 -1.10 18.82 -6.13
C ALA A 212 0.19 18.23 -5.56
N ASN A 213 0.04 17.50 -4.45
CA ASN A 213 1.15 16.81 -3.80
C ASN A 213 1.28 15.40 -4.39
N GLY A 214 2.30 15.21 -5.22
CA GLY A 214 2.75 13.93 -5.77
C GLY A 214 4.11 13.48 -5.20
N ASP A 215 4.48 13.92 -4.00
CA ASP A 215 5.63 13.42 -3.25
C ASP A 215 5.27 12.11 -2.54
N GLU A 216 4.99 11.07 -3.33
CA GLU A 216 4.65 9.73 -2.85
C GLU A 216 5.90 9.01 -2.35
N GLY A 217 6.41 9.44 -1.18
CA GLY A 217 7.67 8.97 -0.61
C GLY A 217 7.63 7.58 0.03
N ASP A 218 6.44 7.06 0.33
CA ASP A 218 6.28 5.81 1.10
C ASP A 218 6.86 4.60 0.35
N PRO A 219 7.75 3.80 0.97
CA PRO A 219 8.25 2.58 0.36
C PRO A 219 7.11 1.63 -0.01
N GLY A 220 7.09 1.19 -1.28
CA GLY A 220 6.05 0.31 -1.81
C GLY A 220 4.77 1.01 -2.25
N ALA A 221 4.64 2.34 -2.09
CA ALA A 221 3.54 3.12 -2.65
C ALA A 221 3.86 3.60 -4.08
N PHE A 222 2.89 3.50 -4.98
CA PHE A 222 2.99 3.96 -6.37
C PHE A 222 1.61 4.24 -7.01
N MET A 223 0.61 4.60 -6.19
CA MET A 223 -0.75 4.91 -6.63
C MET A 223 -0.83 6.28 -7.31
N ASP A 224 -0.27 7.33 -6.68
CA ASP A 224 -0.19 8.68 -7.27
C ASP A 224 0.65 8.65 -8.54
N ARG A 225 1.79 7.92 -8.49
CA ARG A 225 2.64 7.70 -9.67
C ARG A 225 1.83 7.20 -10.85
N SER A 226 0.96 6.22 -10.62
CA SER A 226 0.23 5.55 -11.69
C SER A 226 -0.86 6.43 -12.30
N ILE A 227 -1.38 7.41 -11.54
CA ILE A 227 -2.27 8.45 -12.07
C ILE A 227 -1.45 9.45 -12.91
N MET A 228 -0.34 9.97 -12.38
CA MET A 228 0.48 10.94 -13.11
C MET A 228 1.11 10.35 -14.39
N GLU A 229 1.49 9.08 -14.37
CA GLU A 229 2.01 8.36 -15.53
C GLU A 229 0.91 7.95 -16.52
N GLY A 230 -0.28 7.60 -16.05
CA GLY A 230 -1.31 6.88 -16.82
C GLY A 230 -2.55 7.68 -17.21
N ASP A 231 -2.91 8.69 -16.41
CA ASP A 231 -4.06 9.57 -16.63
C ASP A 231 -3.78 11.00 -16.10
N PRO A 232 -2.76 11.70 -16.66
CA PRO A 232 -2.39 13.03 -16.20
C PRO A 232 -3.51 14.06 -16.41
N HIS A 233 -4.36 13.90 -17.43
CA HIS A 233 -5.46 14.83 -17.70
C HIS A 233 -6.56 14.77 -16.64
N SER A 234 -6.86 13.60 -16.04
CA SER A 234 -7.81 13.56 -14.91
C SER A 234 -7.31 14.31 -13.68
N LEU A 235 -5.99 14.36 -13.44
CA LEU A 235 -5.42 15.19 -12.39
C LEU A 235 -5.61 16.67 -12.72
N ILE A 236 -5.25 17.08 -13.95
CA ILE A 236 -5.35 18.47 -14.41
C ILE A 236 -6.80 18.97 -14.33
N GLU A 237 -7.77 18.15 -14.78
CA GLU A 237 -9.19 18.47 -14.69
C GLU A 237 -9.66 18.66 -13.24
N GLY A 238 -9.24 17.79 -12.32
CA GLY A 238 -9.53 17.93 -10.89
C GLY A 238 -8.94 19.21 -10.28
N MET A 239 -7.73 19.60 -10.70
CA MET A 239 -7.12 20.86 -10.27
C MET A 239 -7.81 22.09 -10.86
N LEU A 240 -8.24 22.04 -12.12
CA LEU A 240 -9.03 23.09 -12.78
C LEU A 240 -10.35 23.35 -12.05
N LEU A 241 -11.07 22.28 -11.71
CA LEU A 241 -12.32 22.37 -10.94
C LEU A 241 -12.09 23.02 -9.56
N CYS A 242 -11.01 22.64 -8.87
CA CYS A 242 -10.62 23.29 -7.62
C CYS A 242 -10.30 24.77 -7.81
N ALA A 243 -9.52 25.10 -8.83
CA ALA A 243 -9.09 26.46 -9.13
C ALA A 243 -10.27 27.37 -9.45
N TYR A 244 -11.20 26.88 -10.28
CA TYR A 244 -12.47 27.55 -10.57
C TYR A 244 -13.29 27.78 -9.28
N ALA A 245 -13.44 26.72 -8.48
CA ALA A 245 -14.25 26.76 -7.26
C ALA A 245 -13.75 27.79 -6.22
N ILE A 246 -12.42 27.90 -6.03
CA ILE A 246 -11.83 28.78 -5.01
C ILE A 246 -11.38 30.16 -5.54
N GLY A 247 -11.39 30.35 -6.86
CA GLY A 247 -10.89 31.54 -7.54
C GLY A 247 -9.36 31.64 -7.53
N ALA A 248 -8.66 30.55 -7.86
CA ALA A 248 -7.20 30.54 -7.94
C ALA A 248 -6.72 30.64 -9.40
N GLY A 249 -5.74 31.53 -9.64
CA GLY A 249 -5.15 31.72 -10.97
C GLY A 249 -3.88 30.90 -11.22
N TYR A 250 -3.29 30.32 -10.18
CA TYR A 250 -2.00 29.63 -10.27
C TYR A 250 -2.02 28.29 -9.54
N GLY A 251 -1.31 27.31 -10.09
CA GLY A 251 -1.15 26.02 -9.44
C GLY A 251 0.18 25.34 -9.71
N PHE A 252 0.50 24.41 -8.81
CA PHE A 252 1.73 23.62 -8.85
C PHE A 252 1.42 22.13 -8.69
N ILE A 253 2.04 21.29 -9.51
CA ILE A 253 2.14 19.85 -9.27
C ILE A 253 3.54 19.58 -8.75
N TYR A 254 3.66 19.26 -7.47
CA TYR A 254 4.93 18.88 -6.87
C TYR A 254 5.16 17.38 -7.05
N VAL A 255 6.19 17.00 -7.80
CA VAL A 255 6.50 15.61 -8.14
C VAL A 255 7.88 15.26 -7.63
N ARG A 256 8.01 14.13 -6.93
CA ARG A 256 9.30 13.65 -6.45
C ARG A 256 10.29 13.39 -7.58
N HIS A 257 11.58 13.58 -7.30
CA HIS A 257 12.66 13.41 -8.28
C HIS A 257 12.71 12.00 -8.88
N GLU A 258 12.33 10.99 -8.11
CA GLU A 258 12.41 9.58 -8.51
C GLU A 258 11.38 9.18 -9.57
N TYR A 259 10.45 10.06 -9.97
CA TYR A 259 9.39 9.78 -10.96
C TYR A 259 9.56 10.57 -12.28
N PRO A 260 10.65 10.36 -13.05
CA PRO A 260 10.91 11.11 -14.28
C PRO A 260 9.88 10.86 -15.38
N LEU A 261 9.23 9.67 -15.40
CA LEU A 261 8.17 9.37 -16.36
C LEU A 261 6.89 10.18 -16.08
N ALA A 262 6.50 10.29 -14.81
CA ALA A 262 5.38 11.13 -14.38
C ALA A 262 5.60 12.60 -14.77
N VAL A 263 6.78 13.15 -14.46
CA VAL A 263 7.16 14.53 -14.83
C VAL A 263 7.05 14.74 -16.34
N ARG A 264 7.57 13.81 -17.15
CA ARG A 264 7.50 13.90 -18.61
C ARG A 264 6.06 13.92 -19.11
N ASN A 265 5.23 12.99 -18.65
CA ASN A 265 3.85 12.86 -19.11
C ASN A 265 3.00 14.06 -18.67
N LEU A 266 3.19 14.56 -17.44
CA LEU A 266 2.54 15.78 -16.97
C LEU A 266 2.92 17.01 -17.80
N LYS A 267 4.21 17.20 -18.12
CA LYS A 267 4.65 18.31 -18.99
C LYS A 267 4.05 18.21 -20.40
N ILE A 268 3.86 17.00 -20.93
CA ILE A 268 3.16 16.79 -22.20
C ILE A 268 1.69 17.17 -22.08
N ALA A 269 0.99 16.67 -21.05
CA ALA A 269 -0.43 16.90 -20.83
C ALA A 269 -0.76 18.38 -20.58
N ILE A 270 0.08 19.09 -19.81
CA ILE A 270 -0.07 20.55 -19.58
C ILE A 270 0.02 21.29 -20.90
N ARG A 271 1.07 21.06 -21.70
CA ARG A 271 1.24 21.69 -23.01
C ARG A 271 0.05 21.40 -23.93
N GLN A 272 -0.44 20.16 -23.98
CA GLN A 272 -1.60 19.80 -24.80
C GLN A 272 -2.87 20.54 -24.36
N ALA A 273 -3.09 20.69 -23.06
CA ALA A 273 -4.21 21.44 -22.53
C ALA A 273 -4.09 22.94 -22.80
N GLU A 274 -2.89 23.52 -22.71
CA GLU A 274 -2.61 24.92 -23.10
C GLU A 274 -2.87 25.16 -24.59
N GLU A 275 -2.35 24.29 -25.47
CA GLU A 275 -2.55 24.36 -26.93
C GLU A 275 -4.03 24.30 -27.33
N LEU A 276 -4.85 23.58 -26.55
CA LEU A 276 -6.30 23.48 -26.76
C LEU A 276 -7.11 24.60 -26.11
N GLY A 277 -6.51 25.44 -25.27
CA GLY A 277 -7.24 26.48 -24.53
C GLY A 277 -7.99 25.97 -23.30
N LEU A 278 -7.59 24.83 -22.75
CA LEU A 278 -8.10 24.25 -21.51
C LEU A 278 -7.26 24.65 -20.27
N LEU A 279 -6.09 25.23 -20.49
CA LEU A 279 -5.23 25.89 -19.50
C LEU A 279 -4.76 27.25 -20.04
N GLY A 280 -4.31 28.12 -19.15
CA GLY A 280 -3.82 29.46 -19.47
C GLY A 280 -4.88 30.54 -19.25
N GLU A 281 -4.87 31.54 -20.12
CA GLU A 281 -5.78 32.70 -20.03
C GLU A 281 -7.11 32.45 -20.74
N ASP A 282 -8.19 32.96 -20.12
CA ASP A 282 -9.56 32.97 -20.66
C ASP A 282 -10.02 31.60 -21.17
N ILE A 283 -9.96 30.61 -20.27
CA ILE A 283 -10.30 29.22 -20.53
C ILE A 283 -11.73 29.14 -21.05
N LEU A 284 -11.88 28.64 -22.28
CA LEU A 284 -13.15 28.51 -22.99
C LEU A 284 -13.97 29.81 -23.05
N GLY A 285 -13.32 30.99 -23.05
CA GLY A 285 -14.01 32.29 -23.17
C GLY A 285 -14.86 32.67 -21.95
N THR A 286 -14.57 32.09 -20.78
CA THR A 286 -15.36 32.26 -19.54
C THR A 286 -14.84 33.39 -18.64
N GLY A 287 -13.69 33.99 -18.96
CA GLY A 287 -12.95 34.91 -18.10
C GLY A 287 -12.16 34.23 -16.97
N PHE A 288 -12.29 32.92 -16.79
CA PHE A 288 -11.49 32.14 -15.85
C PHE A 288 -10.12 31.79 -16.44
N SER A 289 -9.06 32.00 -15.67
CA SER A 289 -7.68 31.72 -16.08
C SER A 289 -6.98 30.87 -15.03
N PHE A 290 -6.18 29.90 -15.48
CA PHE A 290 -5.42 29.03 -14.58
C PHE A 290 -4.11 28.59 -15.23
N VAL A 291 -3.00 28.96 -14.60
CA VAL A 291 -1.63 28.57 -15.01
C VAL A 291 -1.13 27.46 -14.10
N LEU A 292 -0.58 26.41 -14.70
CA LEU A 292 -0.16 25.20 -13.99
C LEU A 292 1.29 24.85 -14.31
N GLU A 293 2.11 24.67 -13.27
CA GLU A 293 3.53 24.33 -13.42
C GLU A 293 3.87 23.02 -12.67
N VAL A 294 4.79 22.23 -13.21
CA VAL A 294 5.35 21.06 -12.51
C VAL A 294 6.61 21.48 -11.76
N ARG A 295 6.65 21.23 -10.45
CA ARG A 295 7.82 21.41 -9.60
C ARG A 295 8.41 20.07 -9.24
N GLU A 296 9.67 19.86 -9.59
CA GLU A 296 10.40 18.63 -9.28
C GLU A 296 11.04 18.76 -7.89
N GLY A 297 10.81 17.76 -7.04
CA GLY A 297 11.45 17.66 -5.73
C GLY A 297 12.92 17.30 -5.81
N ALA A 298 13.58 17.22 -4.66
CA ALA A 298 15.01 16.95 -4.54
C ALA A 298 15.35 15.70 -3.70
N GLY A 299 14.44 14.73 -3.64
CA GLY A 299 14.65 13.43 -2.98
C GLY A 299 14.57 13.45 -1.46
N ALA A 300 13.67 14.25 -0.88
CA ALA A 300 13.47 14.32 0.57
C ALA A 300 12.03 13.92 0.95
N PHE A 301 11.85 12.79 1.64
CA PHE A 301 10.53 12.25 2.00
C PHE A 301 9.69 13.22 2.84
N VAL A 302 10.34 14.03 3.68
CA VAL A 302 9.65 15.01 4.52
C VAL A 302 8.92 16.07 3.70
N CYS A 303 9.28 16.29 2.43
CA CYS A 303 8.59 17.22 1.53
C CYS A 303 7.18 16.75 1.17
N GLY A 304 6.78 15.52 1.48
CA GLY A 304 5.38 15.09 1.42
C GLY A 304 4.50 15.76 2.49
N GLU A 305 5.11 16.31 3.55
CA GLU A 305 4.40 17.11 4.55
C GLU A 305 4.02 18.48 3.96
N SER A 306 2.77 18.89 4.18
CA SER A 306 2.17 20.08 3.56
C SER A 306 2.99 21.38 3.64
N THR A 307 3.57 21.72 4.79
CA THR A 307 4.35 22.96 4.95
C THR A 307 5.80 22.82 4.47
N ALA A 308 6.38 21.63 4.58
CA ALA A 308 7.68 21.33 4.01
C ALA A 308 7.65 21.36 2.48
N LEU A 309 6.56 20.86 1.87
CA LEU A 309 6.31 20.94 0.43
C LEU A 309 6.30 22.39 -0.04
N VAL A 310 5.54 23.24 0.65
CA VAL A 310 5.45 24.68 0.35
C VAL A 310 6.82 25.34 0.45
N ALA A 311 7.59 25.06 1.51
CA ALA A 311 8.96 25.56 1.64
C ALA A 311 9.83 25.12 0.45
N SER A 312 9.72 23.86 0.00
CA SER A 312 10.45 23.38 -1.17
C SER A 312 10.03 24.06 -2.48
N ILE A 313 8.74 24.38 -2.67
CA ILE A 313 8.26 25.15 -3.83
C ILE A 313 8.88 26.56 -3.85
N GLU A 314 8.99 27.18 -2.67
CA GLU A 314 9.55 28.52 -2.49
C GLU A 314 11.08 28.57 -2.66
N GLY A 315 11.74 27.41 -2.76
CA GLY A 315 13.20 27.29 -2.90
C GLY A 315 13.95 27.14 -1.57
N ASP A 316 13.23 27.04 -0.45
CA ASP A 316 13.81 26.79 0.86
C ASP A 316 14.08 25.29 1.09
N ARG A 317 14.85 24.98 2.14
CA ARG A 317 14.93 23.61 2.67
C ARG A 317 13.55 23.18 3.15
N GLY A 318 13.15 21.94 2.83
CA GLY A 318 11.85 21.33 3.19
C GLY A 318 11.65 21.09 4.69
N PHE A 319 11.70 22.13 5.50
CA PHE A 319 11.47 22.08 6.94
C PHE A 319 10.01 22.41 7.24
N PRO A 320 9.28 21.50 7.93
CA PRO A 320 7.91 21.79 8.35
C PRO A 320 7.83 23.10 9.16
N ARG A 321 6.82 23.91 8.87
CA ARG A 321 6.53 25.19 9.54
C ARG A 321 5.56 24.94 10.70
N SER A 322 5.67 25.77 11.75
CA SER A 322 4.73 25.73 12.87
C SER A 322 3.34 26.17 12.38
N ARG A 323 2.29 25.59 12.95
CA ARG A 323 0.90 25.95 12.69
C ARG A 323 0.29 26.45 13.99
N PRO A 324 -0.48 27.56 14.00
CA PRO A 324 -0.83 28.45 12.86
C PRO A 324 0.35 29.31 12.35
N PRO A 325 0.24 29.90 11.13
CA PRO A 325 -0.89 29.83 10.19
C PRO A 325 -0.95 28.50 9.40
N ARG A 326 -2.15 28.12 8.95
CA ARG A 326 -2.38 26.98 8.04
C ARG A 326 -2.17 27.41 6.59
N LEU A 327 -1.97 26.45 5.68
CA LEU A 327 -1.79 26.75 4.25
C LEU A 327 -2.95 27.55 3.64
N SER A 328 -4.18 27.30 4.09
CA SER A 328 -5.37 28.01 3.63
C SER A 328 -5.50 29.43 4.20
N GLU A 329 -4.64 29.82 5.13
CA GLU A 329 -4.69 31.12 5.83
C GLU A 329 -3.58 32.04 5.31
N PRO A 330 -3.77 33.38 5.39
CA PRO A 330 -2.72 34.34 5.09
C PRO A 330 -1.44 34.06 5.88
N GLY A 331 -0.29 34.12 5.21
CA GLY A 331 1.03 33.83 5.76
C GLY A 331 1.41 32.34 5.81
N GLY A 332 0.49 31.41 5.51
CA GLY A 332 0.74 29.98 5.66
C GLY A 332 0.97 29.18 4.38
N GLY A 333 0.46 29.64 3.24
CA GLY A 333 0.68 28.99 1.94
C GLY A 333 1.90 29.52 1.17
N VAL A 334 1.93 29.28 -0.14
CA VAL A 334 3.09 29.61 -0.99
C VAL A 334 3.31 31.12 -1.03
N TRP A 335 4.52 31.55 -0.67
CA TRP A 335 4.93 32.95 -0.49
C TRP A 335 3.99 33.74 0.43
N GLY A 336 3.34 33.05 1.38
CA GLY A 336 2.38 33.65 2.31
C GLY A 336 0.97 33.82 1.75
N TYR A 337 0.67 33.40 0.53
CA TYR A 337 -0.68 33.46 -0.04
C TYR A 337 -1.52 32.23 0.32
N PRO A 338 -2.84 32.37 0.52
CA PRO A 338 -3.72 31.24 0.77
C PRO A 338 -3.60 30.18 -0.33
N SER A 339 -3.33 28.95 0.10
CA SER A 339 -3.05 27.83 -0.78
C SER A 339 -3.93 26.63 -0.43
N ASN A 340 -4.52 26.03 -1.45
CA ASN A 340 -5.19 24.75 -1.34
C ASN A 340 -4.20 23.65 -1.76
N LEU A 341 -4.06 22.60 -0.95
CA LEU A 341 -3.15 21.50 -1.24
C LEU A 341 -3.92 20.18 -1.11
N ASN A 342 -3.98 19.40 -2.16
CA ASN A 342 -4.54 18.05 -2.11
C ASN A 342 -3.55 17.05 -2.72
N ASN A 343 -3.70 15.79 -2.35
CA ASN A 343 -2.93 14.69 -2.93
C ASN A 343 -3.48 14.35 -4.34
N ILE A 344 -2.67 13.73 -5.20
CA ILE A 344 -3.02 13.42 -6.59
C ILE A 344 -4.32 12.61 -6.69
N GLU A 345 -4.42 11.48 -5.97
CA GLU A 345 -5.64 10.64 -5.96
C GLU A 345 -6.89 11.43 -5.53
N THR A 346 -6.73 12.41 -4.64
CA THR A 346 -7.85 13.27 -4.22
C THR A 346 -8.39 14.09 -5.40
N TYR A 347 -7.53 14.70 -6.21
CA TYR A 347 -7.97 15.43 -7.40
C TYR A 347 -8.52 14.50 -8.48
N ALA A 348 -7.93 13.32 -8.66
CA ALA A 348 -8.42 12.34 -9.64
C ALA A 348 -9.86 11.87 -9.36
N CYS A 349 -10.31 11.94 -8.10
CA CYS A 349 -11.69 11.65 -7.69
C CYS A 349 -12.67 12.81 -7.96
N VAL A 350 -12.20 14.04 -8.17
CA VAL A 350 -13.07 15.23 -8.31
C VAL A 350 -13.91 15.20 -9.60
N PRO A 351 -13.35 14.95 -10.81
CA PRO A 351 -14.15 14.95 -12.04
C PRO A 351 -15.37 14.02 -11.99
N PRO A 352 -15.26 12.73 -11.62
CA PRO A 352 -16.41 11.84 -11.59
C PRO A 352 -17.45 12.23 -10.52
N ILE A 353 -17.05 12.89 -9.43
CA ILE A 353 -17.99 13.44 -8.43
C ILE A 353 -18.83 14.56 -9.06
N ILE A 354 -18.21 15.48 -9.80
CA ILE A 354 -18.94 16.57 -10.46
C ILE A 354 -19.85 16.04 -11.57
N GLU A 355 -19.39 15.06 -12.35
CA GLU A 355 -20.20 14.46 -13.42
C GLU A 355 -21.44 13.75 -12.89
N LYS A 356 -21.26 12.82 -11.94
CA LYS A 356 -22.30 11.89 -11.47
C LYS A 356 -23.04 12.36 -10.21
N GLY A 357 -22.49 13.36 -9.52
CA GLY A 357 -23.02 13.91 -8.27
C GLY A 357 -22.48 13.22 -7.01
N SER A 358 -22.55 13.96 -5.91
CA SER A 358 -22.16 13.59 -4.55
C SER A 358 -22.93 12.39 -4.01
N GLY A 359 -24.22 12.26 -4.36
CA GLY A 359 -25.04 11.10 -4.00
C GLY A 359 -24.50 9.79 -4.56
N TRP A 360 -24.03 9.79 -5.81
CA TRP A 360 -23.36 8.63 -6.41
C TRP A 360 -22.09 8.27 -5.64
N PHE A 361 -21.23 9.26 -5.35
CA PHE A 361 -19.98 9.01 -4.64
C PHE A 361 -20.20 8.48 -3.21
N ARG A 362 -21.20 9.01 -2.51
CA ARG A 362 -21.59 8.56 -1.15
C ARG A 362 -22.28 7.21 -1.10
N SER A 363 -22.83 6.73 -2.22
CA SER A 363 -23.37 5.37 -2.31
C SER A 363 -22.28 4.29 -2.29
N ILE A 364 -21.01 4.69 -2.42
CA ILE A 364 -19.85 3.81 -2.47
C ILE A 364 -19.05 3.99 -1.17
N GLY A 365 -18.62 2.87 -0.57
CA GLY A 365 -17.82 2.88 0.65
C GLY A 365 -18.64 2.98 1.94
N THR A 366 -18.02 3.42 3.03
CA THR A 366 -18.70 3.57 4.33
C THR A 366 -19.31 4.97 4.50
N GLU A 367 -20.24 5.12 5.44
CA GLU A 367 -20.89 6.41 5.74
C GLU A 367 -19.89 7.52 6.08
N THR A 368 -18.84 7.22 6.86
CA THR A 368 -17.83 8.20 7.27
C THR A 368 -16.66 8.33 6.29
N SER A 369 -16.54 7.40 5.35
CA SER A 369 -15.43 7.33 4.40
C SER A 369 -15.94 6.87 3.03
N PRO A 370 -16.61 7.75 2.27
CA PRO A 370 -17.17 7.38 0.98
C PRO A 370 -16.12 7.27 -0.12
N GLY A 371 -16.55 6.66 -1.22
CA GLY A 371 -15.76 6.38 -2.41
C GLY A 371 -14.80 5.21 -2.25
N THR A 372 -13.79 5.21 -3.10
CA THR A 372 -12.79 4.15 -3.22
C THR A 372 -11.42 4.61 -2.69
N LYS A 373 -10.54 3.66 -2.42
CA LYS A 373 -9.12 3.90 -2.16
C LYS A 373 -8.27 3.01 -3.05
N VAL A 374 -7.22 3.58 -3.62
CA VAL A 374 -6.17 2.81 -4.27
C VAL A 374 -5.15 2.32 -3.24
N PHE A 375 -4.92 1.01 -3.22
CA PHE A 375 -3.89 0.36 -2.43
C PHE A 375 -2.77 -0.17 -3.32
N ALA A 376 -1.53 0.04 -2.90
CA ALA A 376 -0.36 -0.61 -3.47
C ALA A 376 -0.05 -1.88 -2.67
N LEU A 377 -0.51 -3.03 -3.18
CA LEU A 377 -0.39 -4.32 -2.53
C LEU A 377 0.96 -4.97 -2.87
N THR A 378 1.82 -5.13 -1.86
CA THR A 378 3.21 -5.57 -2.01
C THR A 378 3.61 -6.56 -0.90
N GLY A 379 4.87 -7.01 -0.90
CA GLY A 379 5.39 -7.95 0.10
C GLY A 379 5.19 -9.41 -0.30
N LYS A 380 4.83 -10.27 0.67
CA LYS A 380 4.72 -11.73 0.54
C LYS A 380 3.33 -12.17 0.03
N VAL A 381 2.87 -11.57 -1.05
CA VAL A 381 1.54 -11.81 -1.66
C VAL A 381 1.70 -12.33 -3.09
N VAL A 382 0.76 -13.16 -3.55
CA VAL A 382 0.85 -13.83 -4.88
C VAL A 382 0.72 -12.82 -6.03
N ASN A 383 -0.26 -11.93 -5.95
CA ASN A 383 -0.54 -10.91 -6.96
C ASN A 383 -0.24 -9.51 -6.39
N THR A 384 0.95 -8.98 -6.68
CA THR A 384 1.32 -7.60 -6.33
C THR A 384 0.82 -6.61 -7.40
N GLY A 385 0.47 -5.40 -6.97
CA GLY A 385 -0.11 -4.42 -7.88
C GLY A 385 -0.87 -3.27 -7.25
N LEU A 386 -1.64 -2.56 -8.08
CA LEU A 386 -2.62 -1.58 -7.64
C LEU A 386 -4.02 -2.19 -7.57
N VAL A 387 -4.64 -1.99 -6.42
CA VAL A 387 -5.95 -2.52 -6.07
C VAL A 387 -6.82 -1.36 -5.63
N GLU A 388 -7.82 -0.99 -6.44
CA GLU A 388 -8.76 0.07 -6.07
C GLU A 388 -10.08 -0.53 -5.61
N VAL A 389 -10.44 -0.32 -4.35
CA VAL A 389 -11.60 -0.94 -3.71
C VAL A 389 -12.47 0.09 -2.99
N PRO A 390 -13.78 -0.15 -2.84
CA PRO A 390 -14.63 0.65 -1.96
C PRO A 390 -14.08 0.67 -0.54
N MET A 391 -14.11 1.82 0.12
CA MET A 391 -13.70 1.92 1.52
C MET A 391 -14.61 1.06 2.40
N GLY A 392 -14.00 0.35 3.37
CA GLY A 392 -14.70 -0.60 4.23
C GLY A 392 -14.59 -2.07 3.80
N MET A 393 -14.05 -2.38 2.61
CA MET A 393 -13.64 -3.75 2.27
C MET A 393 -12.64 -4.27 3.31
N THR A 394 -12.71 -5.56 3.65
CA THR A 394 -11.85 -6.13 4.71
C THR A 394 -10.42 -6.38 4.22
N LEU A 395 -9.45 -6.42 5.14
CA LEU A 395 -8.06 -6.81 4.81
C LEU A 395 -8.01 -8.22 4.20
N ARG A 396 -8.87 -9.14 4.67
CA ARG A 396 -8.99 -10.50 4.16
C ARG A 396 -9.32 -10.51 2.67
N GLU A 397 -10.35 -9.78 2.26
CA GLU A 397 -10.76 -9.73 0.86
C GLU A 397 -9.67 -9.12 -0.03
N ILE A 398 -9.01 -8.05 0.43
CA ILE A 398 -7.93 -7.42 -0.34
C ILE A 398 -6.73 -8.39 -0.50
N ILE A 399 -6.32 -9.07 0.57
CA ILE A 399 -5.10 -9.89 0.56
C ILE A 399 -5.34 -11.28 -0.05
N PHE A 400 -6.43 -11.95 0.31
CA PHE A 400 -6.70 -13.32 -0.10
C PHE A 400 -7.48 -13.39 -1.41
N ASP A 401 -8.55 -12.61 -1.57
CA ASP A 401 -9.39 -12.71 -2.77
C ASP A 401 -8.75 -11.97 -3.95
N ILE A 402 -8.31 -10.72 -3.75
CA ILE A 402 -7.67 -9.93 -4.81
C ILE A 402 -6.17 -10.27 -4.93
N GLY A 403 -5.46 -10.27 -3.81
CA GLY A 403 -4.03 -10.58 -3.76
C GLY A 403 -3.67 -12.04 -4.03
N GLY A 404 -4.63 -12.96 -4.02
CA GLY A 404 -4.41 -14.39 -4.22
C GLY A 404 -3.72 -15.08 -3.05
N GLY A 405 -3.73 -14.46 -1.85
CA GLY A 405 -3.15 -15.01 -0.64
C GLY A 405 -1.63 -14.86 -0.55
N ILE A 406 -1.03 -15.67 0.33
CA ILE A 406 0.38 -15.55 0.71
C ILE A 406 1.26 -16.35 -0.25
N LEU A 407 2.37 -15.73 -0.65
CA LEU A 407 3.31 -16.32 -1.59
C LEU A 407 3.82 -17.68 -1.07
N GLY A 408 3.67 -18.73 -1.88
CA GLY A 408 4.09 -20.09 -1.54
C GLY A 408 3.15 -20.83 -0.58
N GLY A 409 1.92 -20.34 -0.36
CA GLY A 409 0.94 -21.01 0.49
C GLY A 409 1.28 -20.98 1.99
N LYS A 410 2.18 -20.07 2.39
CA LYS A 410 2.57 -19.87 3.78
C LYS A 410 1.48 -19.20 4.61
N LYS A 411 1.66 -19.18 5.93
CA LYS A 411 0.72 -18.48 6.82
C LYS A 411 0.92 -16.96 6.76
N PHE A 412 -0.19 -16.24 6.81
CA PHE A 412 -0.20 -14.81 7.02
C PHE A 412 0.25 -14.50 8.45
N LYS A 413 1.11 -13.50 8.60
CA LYS A 413 1.56 -13.05 9.93
C LYS A 413 1.06 -11.67 10.25
N ALA A 414 1.31 -10.72 9.34
CA ALA A 414 0.95 -9.34 9.52
C ALA A 414 0.83 -8.60 8.19
N VAL A 415 0.15 -7.46 8.21
CA VAL A 415 0.20 -6.47 7.14
C VAL A 415 0.59 -5.12 7.72
N GLN A 416 1.60 -4.47 7.12
CA GLN A 416 1.92 -3.08 7.41
C GLN A 416 1.07 -2.20 6.51
N THR A 417 0.29 -1.30 7.11
CA THR A 417 -0.48 -0.28 6.36
C THR A 417 -0.06 1.12 6.76
N GLY A 418 -0.14 2.06 5.82
CA GLY A 418 0.17 3.47 6.10
C GLY A 418 1.66 3.83 5.95
N GLY A 419 2.38 3.08 5.12
CA GLY A 419 3.79 3.35 4.82
C GLY A 419 4.74 3.02 5.99
N PRO A 420 5.95 3.61 6.00
CA PRO A 420 7.00 3.28 6.96
C PRO A 420 6.71 3.83 8.37
N SER A 421 5.82 4.82 8.50
CA SER A 421 5.37 5.35 9.79
C SER A 421 3.98 4.84 10.20
N GLY A 422 3.45 3.85 9.48
CA GLY A 422 2.19 3.19 9.79
C GLY A 422 2.31 2.09 10.86
N GLY A 423 1.29 1.25 11.02
CA GLY A 423 1.27 0.15 11.99
C GLY A 423 1.23 -1.24 11.34
N CYS A 424 1.74 -2.23 12.06
CA CYS A 424 1.61 -3.66 11.71
C CYS A 424 0.33 -4.24 12.32
N LEU A 425 -0.52 -4.85 11.49
CA LEU A 425 -1.76 -5.50 11.90
C LEU A 425 -1.64 -7.03 11.82
N PRO A 426 -1.87 -7.78 12.91
CA PRO A 426 -1.82 -9.24 12.93
C PRO A 426 -3.06 -9.88 12.29
N GLU A 427 -3.04 -11.22 12.21
CA GLU A 427 -4.12 -12.05 11.69
C GLU A 427 -5.49 -11.79 12.33
N SER A 428 -5.53 -11.45 13.63
CA SER A 428 -6.77 -11.15 14.36
C SER A 428 -7.55 -9.95 13.81
N TYR A 429 -6.94 -9.14 12.95
CA TYR A 429 -7.58 -7.99 12.30
C TYR A 429 -7.80 -8.19 10.80
N LEU A 430 -7.67 -9.41 10.25
CA LEU A 430 -7.94 -9.66 8.83
C LEU A 430 -9.37 -9.25 8.42
N ASP A 431 -10.34 -9.43 9.32
CA ASP A 431 -11.74 -9.07 9.07
C ASP A 431 -12.06 -7.60 9.41
N LEU A 432 -11.03 -6.79 9.73
CA LEU A 432 -11.20 -5.36 9.97
C LEU A 432 -11.55 -4.63 8.66
N PRO A 433 -12.64 -3.85 8.64
CA PRO A 433 -12.94 -2.94 7.54
C PRO A 433 -11.83 -1.92 7.32
N VAL A 434 -11.40 -1.74 6.08
CA VAL A 434 -10.34 -0.81 5.72
C VAL A 434 -10.93 0.57 5.42
N ASP A 435 -11.05 1.38 6.47
CA ASP A 435 -11.40 2.80 6.41
C ASP A 435 -10.51 3.62 7.38
N PHE A 436 -10.55 4.95 7.27
CA PHE A 436 -9.68 5.83 8.06
C PHE A 436 -9.86 5.66 9.58
N ASP A 437 -11.10 5.47 10.03
CA ASP A 437 -11.45 5.50 11.44
C ASP A 437 -11.20 4.14 12.08
N SER A 438 -11.49 3.05 11.36
CA SER A 438 -11.23 1.67 11.77
C SER A 438 -9.75 1.37 11.93
N LEU A 439 -8.90 1.76 10.96
CA LEU A 439 -7.45 1.57 11.05
C LEU A 439 -6.83 2.34 12.22
N ARG A 440 -7.29 3.58 12.46
CA ARG A 440 -6.76 4.43 13.54
C ARG A 440 -7.00 3.82 14.92
N LYS A 441 -8.14 3.16 15.14
CA LYS A 441 -8.50 2.51 16.42
C LYS A 441 -7.54 1.39 16.80
N VAL A 442 -6.96 0.71 15.81
CA VAL A 442 -6.05 -0.43 16.01
C VAL A 442 -4.58 -0.02 15.98
N GLY A 443 -4.27 1.28 16.03
CA GLY A 443 -2.88 1.77 16.04
C GLY A 443 -2.20 1.68 14.68
N SER A 444 -2.97 1.63 13.61
CA SER A 444 -2.47 1.76 12.23
C SER A 444 -3.10 2.99 11.56
N MET A 445 -2.81 3.18 10.28
CA MET A 445 -3.37 4.28 9.50
C MET A 445 -3.45 3.90 8.01
N MET A 446 -4.25 4.65 7.27
CA MET A 446 -4.38 4.50 5.82
C MET A 446 -3.09 4.90 5.09
N GLY A 447 -2.49 6.02 5.52
CA GLY A 447 -1.37 6.66 4.83
C GLY A 447 -1.67 6.88 3.34
N SER A 448 -0.64 6.74 2.49
CA SER A 448 -0.77 6.79 1.03
C SER A 448 -1.56 5.62 0.42
N GLY A 449 -1.83 4.55 1.17
CA GLY A 449 -2.42 3.31 0.66
C GLY A 449 -1.40 2.18 0.38
N GLY A 450 -0.14 2.33 0.79
CA GLY A 450 0.81 1.22 0.79
C GLY A 450 0.40 0.09 1.74
N MET A 451 0.38 -1.15 1.25
CA MET A 451 0.12 -2.37 2.03
C MET A 451 1.23 -3.39 1.81
N VAL A 452 2.02 -3.67 2.85
CA VAL A 452 3.11 -4.65 2.79
C VAL A 452 2.71 -5.90 3.57
N VAL A 453 2.45 -6.99 2.85
CA VAL A 453 2.06 -8.28 3.43
C VAL A 453 3.30 -9.04 3.92
N LEU A 454 3.23 -9.60 5.13
CA LEU A 454 4.32 -10.32 5.81
C LEU A 454 3.88 -11.75 6.12
N ASP A 455 4.79 -12.72 5.91
CA ASP A 455 4.59 -14.15 6.17
C ASP A 455 5.18 -14.58 7.52
N GLU A 456 4.95 -15.85 7.89
CA GLU A 456 5.43 -16.44 9.15
C GLU A 456 6.96 -16.42 9.33
N ASP A 457 7.73 -16.35 8.24
CA ASP A 457 9.20 -16.30 8.24
C ASP A 457 9.77 -14.88 8.43
N THR A 458 8.92 -13.87 8.62
CA THR A 458 9.34 -12.48 8.80
C THR A 458 9.56 -12.15 10.27
N CYS A 459 10.67 -11.51 10.68
CA CYS A 459 10.88 -11.05 12.06
C CYS A 459 10.25 -9.68 12.30
N MET A 460 9.34 -9.55 13.28
CA MET A 460 8.65 -8.26 13.52
C MET A 460 9.55 -7.21 14.16
N VAL A 461 10.55 -7.63 14.94
CA VAL A 461 11.58 -6.72 15.50
C VAL A 461 12.44 -6.12 14.40
N ASP A 462 12.83 -6.94 13.41
CA ASP A 462 13.62 -6.48 12.27
C ASP A 462 12.82 -5.59 11.32
N VAL A 463 11.53 -5.92 11.11
CA VAL A 463 10.59 -5.05 10.37
C VAL A 463 10.48 -3.68 11.02
N ALA A 464 10.30 -3.64 12.35
CA ALA A 464 10.26 -2.38 13.09
C ALA A 464 11.56 -1.58 12.97
N ARG A 465 12.72 -2.26 13.05
CA ARG A 465 14.04 -1.66 12.83
C ARG A 465 14.18 -1.07 11.42
N TYR A 466 13.77 -1.83 10.40
CA TYR A 466 13.83 -1.41 8.99
C TYR A 466 13.01 -0.14 8.75
N PHE A 467 11.73 -0.14 9.14
CA PHE A 467 10.87 1.03 8.94
C PHE A 467 11.31 2.24 9.77
N LEU A 468 11.74 2.03 11.02
CA LEU A 468 12.27 3.12 11.82
C LEU A 468 13.55 3.70 11.21
N SER A 469 14.45 2.86 10.68
CA SER A 469 15.68 3.32 10.02
C SER A 469 15.40 4.24 8.84
N PHE A 470 14.36 3.92 8.05
CA PHE A 470 13.89 4.79 6.98
C PHE A 470 13.40 6.14 7.53
N THR A 471 12.44 6.12 8.47
CA THR A 471 11.88 7.38 9.01
C THR A 471 12.92 8.25 9.75
N GLN A 472 13.94 7.64 10.35
CA GLN A 472 15.05 8.33 10.99
C GLN A 472 15.97 9.00 9.96
N ALA A 473 16.29 8.31 8.87
CA ALA A 473 17.08 8.88 7.76
C ALA A 473 16.34 10.04 7.08
N GLU A 474 15.01 9.95 6.98
CA GLU A 474 14.15 10.96 6.38
C GLU A 474 13.76 12.11 7.33
N SER A 475 14.32 12.13 8.54
CA SER A 475 14.09 13.23 9.48
C SER A 475 14.66 14.54 8.95
N CYS A 476 13.85 15.59 8.90
CA CYS A 476 14.35 16.94 8.58
C CYS A 476 15.31 17.51 9.63
N GLY A 477 15.42 16.88 10.80
CA GLY A 477 16.34 17.29 11.86
C GLY A 477 15.92 18.51 12.69
N LYS A 478 14.72 19.07 12.45
CA LYS A 478 14.26 20.31 13.12
C LYS A 478 13.90 20.13 14.59
N CYS A 479 13.11 19.10 14.94
CA CYS A 479 12.67 18.88 16.32
C CYS A 479 13.53 17.82 17.03
N PRO A 480 14.05 18.09 18.24
CA PRO A 480 14.85 17.12 18.99
C PRO A 480 14.17 15.77 19.23
N PRO A 481 12.86 15.68 19.56
CA PRO A 481 12.19 14.39 19.74
C PRO A 481 12.28 13.50 18.50
N CYS A 482 11.98 14.02 17.31
CA CYS A 482 12.14 13.25 16.08
C CYS A 482 13.62 12.96 15.78
N ARG A 483 14.50 13.98 15.75
CA ARG A 483 15.90 13.81 15.33
C ARG A 483 16.70 12.87 16.23
N ILE A 484 16.61 13.07 17.54
CA ILE A 484 17.44 12.36 18.53
C ILE A 484 16.69 11.16 19.09
N GLY A 485 15.38 11.28 19.32
CA GLY A 485 14.58 10.20 19.88
C GLY A 485 14.50 9.00 18.93
N THR A 486 14.26 9.20 17.64
CA THR A 486 14.22 8.08 16.68
C THR A 486 15.59 7.42 16.52
N TYR A 487 16.68 8.20 16.57
CA TYR A 487 18.05 7.68 16.59
C TYR A 487 18.31 6.77 17.81
N GLN A 488 17.88 7.19 19.00
CA GLN A 488 17.98 6.36 20.21
C GLN A 488 17.12 5.09 20.13
N MET A 489 15.89 5.18 19.61
CA MET A 489 15.03 4.01 19.39
C MET A 489 15.68 3.03 18.42
N LEU A 490 16.24 3.53 17.31
CA LEU A 490 16.91 2.70 16.32
C LEU A 490 18.12 1.99 16.91
N GLY A 491 18.95 2.69 17.68
CA GLY A 491 20.09 2.09 18.38
C GLY A 491 19.68 0.98 19.36
N ILE A 492 18.53 1.11 20.04
CA ILE A 492 17.99 0.03 20.88
C ILE A 492 17.57 -1.17 20.02
N LEU A 493 16.84 -0.96 18.92
CA LEU A 493 16.42 -2.04 18.03
C LEU A 493 17.61 -2.74 17.37
N GLU A 494 18.62 -2.00 16.95
CA GLU A 494 19.87 -2.57 16.41
C GLU A 494 20.55 -3.49 17.42
N ARG A 495 20.66 -3.07 18.69
CA ARG A 495 21.20 -3.94 19.74
C ARG A 495 20.34 -5.19 19.95
N ILE A 496 19.01 -5.06 20.01
CA ILE A 496 18.10 -6.19 20.15
C ILE A 496 18.28 -7.17 18.98
N THR A 497 18.31 -6.69 17.73
CA THR A 497 18.49 -7.54 16.53
C THR A 497 19.90 -8.12 16.36
N GLN A 498 20.88 -7.69 17.17
CA GLN A 498 22.25 -8.21 17.16
C GLN A 498 22.56 -9.13 18.35
N GLY A 499 21.57 -9.53 19.15
CA GLY A 499 21.80 -10.37 20.34
C GLY A 499 22.32 -9.62 21.56
N LYS A 500 22.21 -8.29 21.59
CA LYS A 500 22.71 -7.41 22.65
C LYS A 500 21.60 -6.64 23.37
N GLY A 501 20.38 -7.18 23.37
CA GLY A 501 19.24 -6.57 24.06
C GLY A 501 19.41 -6.56 25.59
N GLU A 502 18.88 -5.54 26.24
CA GLU A 502 18.82 -5.41 27.70
C GLU A 502 17.38 -5.59 28.22
N VAL A 503 17.27 -6.05 29.47
CA VAL A 503 15.99 -6.36 30.14
C VAL A 503 14.96 -5.23 30.08
N ARG A 504 15.39 -3.96 30.10
CA ARG A 504 14.52 -2.77 30.11
C ARG A 504 14.32 -2.13 28.73
N ASP A 505 14.85 -2.72 27.67
CA ASP A 505 14.82 -2.09 26.35
C ASP A 505 13.40 -1.98 25.78
N ILE A 506 12.53 -2.97 26.05
CA ILE A 506 11.14 -2.94 25.60
C ILE A 506 10.39 -1.76 26.24
N GLU A 507 10.50 -1.58 27.55
CA GLU A 507 9.86 -0.48 28.28
C GLU A 507 10.43 0.88 27.87
N ARG A 508 11.75 0.95 27.62
CA ARG A 508 12.40 2.16 27.09
C ARG A 508 11.87 2.53 25.72
N LEU A 509 11.74 1.56 24.80
CA LEU A 509 11.16 1.78 23.47
C LEU A 509 9.73 2.32 23.56
N ILE A 510 8.89 1.74 24.42
CA ILE A 510 7.50 2.21 24.63
C ILE A 510 7.49 3.65 25.13
N LYS A 511 8.28 3.96 26.16
CA LYS A 511 8.32 5.29 26.77
C LYS A 511 8.84 6.34 25.79
N LEU A 512 9.93 6.02 25.08
CA LEU A 512 10.54 6.90 24.11
C LEU A 512 9.63 7.13 22.90
N GLY A 513 8.97 6.06 22.42
CA GLY A 513 8.00 6.16 21.34
C GLY A 513 6.87 7.15 21.65
N LYS A 514 6.22 7.01 22.81
CA LYS A 514 5.17 7.96 23.23
C LYS A 514 5.66 9.41 23.33
N PHE A 515 6.85 9.61 23.90
CA PHE A 515 7.45 10.94 24.00
C PHE A 515 7.71 11.58 22.62
N ILE A 516 8.13 10.79 21.64
CA ILE A 516 8.33 11.26 20.27
C ILE A 516 7.01 11.58 19.60
N GLN A 517 5.99 10.73 19.79
CA GLN A 517 4.64 10.97 19.25
C GLN A 517 4.07 12.31 19.74
N GLU A 518 4.21 12.61 21.04
CA GLU A 518 3.69 13.83 21.66
C GLU A 518 4.55 15.06 21.39
N GLY A 519 5.87 14.90 21.33
CA GLY A 519 6.83 16.02 21.23
C GLY A 519 7.20 16.45 19.80
N SER A 520 6.70 15.76 18.77
CA SER A 520 7.08 16.04 17.38
C SER A 520 6.20 17.09 16.71
N LEU A 521 6.83 17.99 15.94
CA LEU A 521 6.17 19.11 15.26
C LEU A 521 5.24 18.68 14.12
N CYS A 522 5.63 17.66 13.36
CA CYS A 522 4.94 17.23 12.14
C CYS A 522 4.50 15.77 12.18
N GLY A 523 3.64 15.38 11.25
CA GLY A 523 3.07 14.04 11.17
C GLY A 523 4.11 12.92 11.07
N LEU A 524 5.24 13.15 10.39
CA LEU A 524 6.33 12.16 10.30
C LEU A 524 6.88 11.82 11.68
N GLY A 525 7.31 12.81 12.46
CA GLY A 525 7.81 12.56 13.82
C GLY A 525 6.74 11.97 14.73
N GLN A 526 5.48 12.42 14.59
CA GLN A 526 4.36 11.90 15.37
C GLN A 526 4.02 10.43 15.07
N SER A 527 4.35 9.94 13.88
CA SER A 527 4.02 8.58 13.43
C SER A 527 5.23 7.65 13.34
N ALA A 528 6.46 8.17 13.29
CA ALA A 528 7.68 7.37 13.19
C ALA A 528 7.81 6.24 14.26
N PRO A 529 7.31 6.40 15.50
CA PRO A 529 7.32 5.32 16.48
C PRO A 529 6.27 4.21 16.25
N ASN A 530 5.25 4.42 15.42
CA ASN A 530 4.13 3.50 15.22
C ASN A 530 4.55 2.07 14.81
N PRO A 531 5.47 1.82 13.86
CA PRO A 531 5.89 0.46 13.53
C PRO A 531 6.47 -0.27 14.74
N VAL A 532 7.18 0.44 15.63
CA VAL A 532 7.76 -0.13 16.86
C VAL A 532 6.67 -0.37 17.91
N LEU A 533 5.80 0.60 18.15
CA LEU A 533 4.76 0.50 19.17
C LEU A 533 3.70 -0.56 18.80
N SER A 534 3.32 -0.66 17.53
CA SER A 534 2.36 -1.66 17.04
C SER A 534 2.94 -3.07 17.09
N THR A 535 4.19 -3.26 16.69
CA THR A 535 4.85 -4.58 16.77
C THR A 535 5.11 -5.01 18.21
N ILE A 536 5.47 -4.10 19.12
CA ILE A 536 5.52 -4.43 20.56
C ILE A 536 4.13 -4.78 21.09
N LYS A 537 3.07 -4.11 20.64
CA LYS A 537 1.69 -4.39 21.09
C LYS A 537 1.22 -5.78 20.67
N TYR A 538 1.45 -6.17 19.42
CA TYR A 538 0.88 -7.39 18.84
C TYR A 538 1.84 -8.59 18.80
N PHE A 539 3.14 -8.34 18.79
CA PHE A 539 4.19 -9.35 18.67
C PHE A 539 5.23 -9.21 19.78
N ARG A 540 4.79 -8.83 20.99
CA ARG A 540 5.66 -8.65 22.17
C ARG A 540 6.57 -9.85 22.41
N GLU A 541 6.02 -11.05 22.23
CA GLU A 541 6.73 -12.31 22.38
C GLU A 541 8.02 -12.38 21.54
N GLU A 542 8.04 -11.81 20.33
CA GLU A 542 9.26 -11.78 19.53
C GLU A 542 10.32 -10.87 20.14
N TYR A 543 9.93 -9.73 20.70
CA TYR A 543 10.86 -8.86 21.43
C TYR A 543 11.44 -9.58 22.65
N GLU A 544 10.60 -10.30 23.39
CA GLU A 544 11.01 -11.06 24.58
C GLU A 544 11.95 -12.21 24.22
N GLU A 545 11.70 -12.92 23.11
CA GLU A 545 12.64 -13.93 22.58
C GLU A 545 14.00 -13.32 22.21
N HIS A 546 14.00 -12.13 21.62
CA HIS A 546 15.25 -11.46 21.26
C HIS A 546 16.03 -10.98 22.50
N VAL A 547 15.34 -10.44 23.50
CA VAL A 547 15.96 -9.84 24.69
C VAL A 547 16.36 -10.91 25.72
N TYR A 548 15.50 -11.89 26.00
CA TYR A 548 15.71 -12.85 27.09
C TYR A 548 16.31 -14.16 26.60
N ASP A 549 15.84 -14.69 25.47
CA ASP A 549 16.29 -15.99 24.95
C ASP A 549 17.48 -15.88 24.00
N ASN A 550 17.86 -14.65 23.62
CA ASN A 550 18.79 -14.34 22.54
C ASN A 550 18.47 -15.16 21.29
N TYR A 551 17.21 -15.12 20.85
CA TYR A 551 16.70 -15.97 19.78
C TYR A 551 15.79 -15.21 18.82
N CYS A 552 15.88 -15.54 17.54
CA CYS A 552 15.01 -15.01 16.49
C CYS A 552 14.29 -16.17 15.80
N ARG A 553 12.98 -16.31 16.04
CA ARG A 553 12.15 -17.37 15.45
C ARG A 553 12.16 -17.41 13.91
N ALA A 554 12.18 -16.23 13.29
CA ALA A 554 12.29 -16.05 11.85
C ALA A 554 13.69 -16.32 11.30
N LYS A 555 14.70 -16.48 12.17
CA LYS A 555 16.09 -16.78 11.81
C LYS A 555 16.72 -15.77 10.85
N VAL A 556 16.26 -14.52 10.85
CA VAL A 556 16.82 -13.43 10.03
C VAL A 556 17.88 -12.62 10.77
N CYS A 557 17.69 -12.34 12.07
CA CYS A 557 18.61 -11.54 12.90
C CYS A 557 19.92 -12.28 13.23
N SER A 558 21.06 -11.62 13.13
CA SER A 558 22.41 -12.19 13.33
C SER A 558 22.88 -12.07 14.78
N GLY A 559 23.83 -12.90 15.21
CA GLY A 559 24.35 -12.83 16.59
C GLY A 559 23.47 -13.52 17.64
N MET A 560 22.46 -14.28 17.20
CA MET A 560 21.42 -14.84 18.05
C MET A 560 21.22 -16.34 17.79
N GLY A 561 20.78 -17.04 18.83
CA GLY A 561 20.46 -18.45 18.83
C GLY A 561 21.67 -19.35 19.00
N VAL A 562 21.39 -20.60 19.35
CA VAL A 562 22.42 -21.62 19.55
C VAL A 562 22.38 -22.60 18.39
N PHE A 563 23.51 -22.81 17.73
CA PHE A 563 23.58 -23.59 16.50
C PHE A 563 23.90 -25.04 16.85
N ARG A 564 23.07 -25.97 16.38
CA ARG A 564 23.32 -27.41 16.50
C ARG A 564 23.12 -28.11 15.17
N ILE A 565 23.86 -29.19 14.96
CA ILE A 565 23.71 -30.06 13.79
C ILE A 565 22.79 -31.20 14.20
N ASN A 566 21.65 -31.32 13.51
CA ASN A 566 20.82 -32.52 13.64
C ASN A 566 21.52 -33.66 12.89
N LEU A 567 22.10 -34.59 13.64
CA LEU A 567 22.89 -35.70 13.11
C LEU A 567 22.06 -36.65 12.24
N ASN A 568 20.76 -36.80 12.52
CA ASN A 568 19.88 -37.67 11.73
C ASN A 568 19.65 -37.13 10.31
N ASN A 569 19.74 -35.81 10.13
CA ASN A 569 19.53 -35.15 8.84
C ASN A 569 20.85 -34.79 8.13
N CYS A 570 21.99 -34.91 8.83
CA CYS A 570 23.27 -34.46 8.32
C CYS A 570 23.88 -35.50 7.36
N ILE A 571 24.06 -35.11 6.09
CA ILE A 571 24.72 -35.94 5.08
C ILE A 571 26.26 -35.88 5.14
N ARG A 572 26.82 -35.23 6.17
CA ARG A 572 28.27 -35.16 6.44
C ARG A 572 29.12 -34.61 5.28
N CYS A 573 28.58 -33.69 4.48
CA CYS A 573 29.27 -33.09 3.33
C CYS A 573 30.46 -32.15 3.66
N GLY A 574 30.68 -31.79 4.93
CA GLY A 574 31.80 -30.93 5.36
C GLY A 574 31.71 -29.43 5.00
N LEU A 575 30.75 -29.01 4.17
CA LEU A 575 30.60 -27.59 3.75
C LEU A 575 30.51 -26.61 4.92
N CYS A 576 29.78 -26.99 5.98
CA CYS A 576 29.63 -26.17 7.18
C CYS A 576 30.97 -25.87 7.89
N LYS A 577 31.92 -26.81 7.85
CA LYS A 577 33.28 -26.64 8.40
C LYS A 577 34.11 -25.72 7.52
N GLN A 578 34.05 -25.91 6.20
CA GLN A 578 34.81 -25.09 5.24
C GLN A 578 34.46 -23.61 5.31
N VAL A 579 33.18 -23.27 5.52
CA VAL A 579 32.73 -21.87 5.61
C VAL A 579 32.90 -21.25 7.01
N CYS A 580 33.33 -22.03 8.01
CA CYS A 580 33.41 -21.55 9.38
C CYS A 580 34.70 -20.75 9.63
N ALA A 581 34.62 -19.42 9.53
CA ALA A 581 35.75 -18.52 9.78
C ALA A 581 36.31 -18.55 11.22
N TYR A 582 35.55 -19.08 12.18
CA TYR A 582 35.88 -19.10 13.61
C TYR A 582 36.31 -20.48 14.12
N ASP A 583 36.44 -21.46 13.21
CA ASP A 583 36.77 -22.85 13.54
C ASP A 583 35.83 -23.46 14.62
N ALA A 584 34.56 -23.02 14.64
CA ALA A 584 33.55 -23.47 15.59
C ALA A 584 32.93 -24.82 15.19
N VAL A 585 32.99 -25.20 13.92
CA VAL A 585 32.48 -26.51 13.45
C VAL A 585 33.60 -27.54 13.60
N LYS A 586 33.51 -28.39 14.62
CA LYS A 586 34.48 -29.44 14.89
C LYS A 586 34.05 -30.75 14.23
N GLU A 587 35.02 -31.44 13.66
CA GLU A 587 34.85 -32.77 13.08
C GLU A 587 35.27 -33.81 14.11
N THR A 588 34.40 -34.78 14.36
CA THR A 588 34.67 -35.97 15.17
C THR A 588 34.84 -37.18 14.25
N ARG A 589 35.12 -38.37 14.82
CA ARG A 589 35.34 -39.59 14.01
C ARG A 589 34.20 -39.90 13.04
N ASN A 590 32.96 -39.60 13.42
CA ASN A 590 31.78 -39.92 12.62
C ASN A 590 30.88 -38.71 12.31
N ASP A 591 31.01 -37.59 13.01
CA ASP A 591 30.02 -36.50 12.95
C ASP A 591 30.62 -35.10 13.03
N PHE A 592 29.87 -34.08 12.62
CA PHE A 592 30.20 -32.68 12.82
C PHE A 592 29.41 -32.12 14.00
N ILE A 593 30.07 -31.36 14.86
CA ILE A 593 29.47 -30.64 15.99
C ILE A 593 29.80 -29.14 15.91
N ILE A 594 28.95 -28.31 16.49
CA ILE A 594 29.20 -26.88 16.61
C ILE A 594 29.55 -26.57 18.06
N ASP A 595 30.78 -26.11 18.26
CA ASP A 595 31.25 -25.57 19.52
C ASP A 595 30.69 -24.16 19.70
N ASN A 596 29.85 -23.99 20.71
CA ASN A 596 29.16 -22.71 20.96
C ASN A 596 30.04 -21.65 21.61
N ASP A 597 31.19 -22.03 22.20
CA ASP A 597 32.13 -21.07 22.79
C ASP A 597 32.94 -20.35 21.68
N TYR A 598 33.22 -21.05 20.59
CA TYR A 598 33.86 -20.49 19.39
C TYR A 598 32.87 -19.85 18.42
N CYS A 599 31.61 -20.30 18.41
CA CYS A 599 30.61 -19.85 17.46
C CYS A 599 30.21 -18.37 17.71
N ARG A 600 30.38 -17.53 16.70
CA ARG A 600 29.93 -16.12 16.70
C ARG A 600 28.55 -15.92 16.05
N GLN A 601 27.75 -16.99 15.93
CA GLN A 601 26.38 -16.97 15.40
C GLN A 601 26.23 -16.24 14.04
N CYS A 602 27.24 -16.36 13.15
CA CYS A 602 27.29 -15.64 11.87
C CYS A 602 26.41 -16.26 10.75
N LYS A 603 25.79 -17.42 11.01
CA LYS A 603 24.93 -18.19 10.08
C LYS A 603 25.56 -18.70 8.78
N ALA A 604 26.86 -18.49 8.54
CA ALA A 604 27.52 -19.01 7.34
C ALA A 604 27.29 -20.52 7.15
N CYS A 605 27.43 -21.30 8.24
CA CYS A 605 27.17 -22.73 8.23
C CYS A 605 25.70 -23.08 7.97
N TYR A 606 24.75 -22.29 8.50
CA TYR A 606 23.31 -22.50 8.31
C TYR A 606 22.90 -22.32 6.85
N HIS A 607 23.41 -21.29 6.17
CA HIS A 607 23.05 -20.98 4.79
C HIS A 607 23.66 -21.95 3.76
N VAL A 608 24.86 -22.49 4.03
CA VAL A 608 25.52 -23.42 3.09
C VAL A 608 24.98 -24.85 3.19
N CYS A 609 24.20 -25.19 4.22
CA CYS A 609 23.76 -26.55 4.47
C CYS A 609 22.69 -26.98 3.44
N PRO A 610 22.98 -27.91 2.52
CA PRO A 610 22.06 -28.25 1.43
C PRO A 610 20.80 -28.99 1.92
N VAL A 611 20.90 -29.65 3.07
CA VAL A 611 19.83 -30.46 3.68
C VAL A 611 19.18 -29.79 4.89
N GLY A 612 19.61 -28.56 5.24
CA GLY A 612 19.05 -27.83 6.38
C GLY A 612 19.21 -28.56 7.74
N ALA A 613 20.29 -29.35 7.89
CA ALA A 613 20.59 -30.09 9.11
C ALA A 613 21.02 -29.18 10.28
N ILE A 614 21.54 -27.98 10.00
CA ILE A 614 21.87 -27.01 11.03
C ILE A 614 20.58 -26.33 11.51
N LYS A 615 20.31 -26.45 12.81
CA LYS A 615 19.16 -25.84 13.49
C LYS A 615 19.66 -24.76 14.45
N ILE A 616 18.84 -23.74 14.64
CA ILE A 616 19.08 -22.64 15.58
C ILE A 616 18.04 -22.78 16.69
N TRP A 617 18.50 -22.95 17.92
CA TRP A 617 17.67 -23.22 19.10
C TRP A 617 17.64 -22.02 20.05
N LYS A 618 16.57 -21.93 20.85
CA LYS A 618 16.48 -21.02 22.00
C LYS A 618 17.45 -21.46 23.09
N LYS A 619 18.08 -20.48 23.77
CA LYS A 619 19.01 -20.76 24.87
C LYS A 619 18.29 -21.42 26.06
N SER A 620 17.08 -20.96 26.38
CA SER A 620 16.24 -21.52 27.45
C SER A 620 15.91 -23.00 27.22
N LEU A 621 15.53 -23.37 25.99
CA LEU A 621 15.19 -24.76 25.63
C LEU A 621 16.39 -25.71 25.72
N ILE A 622 17.62 -25.23 25.54
CA ILE A 622 18.81 -26.08 25.68
C ILE A 622 18.97 -26.57 27.11
N SER A 623 18.77 -25.69 28.10
CA SER A 623 18.85 -26.11 29.51
C SER A 623 17.83 -27.20 29.85
N LEU A 624 16.66 -27.18 29.20
CA LEU A 624 15.62 -28.20 29.37
C LEU A 624 15.97 -29.49 28.62
N TYR A 625 16.50 -29.39 27.40
CA TYR A 625 17.00 -30.52 26.64
C TYR A 625 18.13 -31.25 27.38
N GLU A 626 19.12 -30.52 27.88
CA GLU A 626 20.26 -31.10 28.62
C GLU A 626 19.83 -31.74 29.94
N ARG A 627 18.73 -31.28 30.54
CA ARG A 627 18.22 -31.79 31.81
C ARG A 627 17.25 -32.95 31.67
N PHE A 628 16.45 -32.98 30.61
CA PHE A 628 15.32 -33.91 30.47
C PHE A 628 15.37 -34.76 29.20
N GLU A 629 16.35 -34.55 28.31
CA GLU A 629 16.53 -35.26 27.03
C GLU A 629 15.28 -35.27 26.12
N ILE A 630 14.37 -34.31 26.32
CA ILE A 630 13.13 -34.20 25.55
C ILE A 630 13.47 -33.66 24.15
N PRO A 631 13.02 -34.30 23.05
CA PRO A 631 13.23 -33.80 21.69
C PRO A 631 12.80 -32.34 21.53
N TYR A 632 13.59 -31.55 20.79
CA TYR A 632 13.36 -30.11 20.63
C TYR A 632 11.95 -29.76 20.14
N GLU A 633 11.40 -30.55 19.20
CA GLU A 633 10.05 -30.37 18.65
C GLU A 633 8.97 -30.51 19.72
N GLN A 634 9.16 -31.41 20.69
CA GLN A 634 8.28 -31.57 21.84
C GLN A 634 8.47 -30.43 22.85
N LEU A 635 9.69 -29.99 23.10
CA LEU A 635 9.98 -28.86 23.99
C LEU A 635 9.37 -27.54 23.47
N GLU A 636 9.45 -27.28 22.17
CA GLU A 636 8.85 -26.10 21.54
C GLU A 636 7.32 -26.16 21.63
N HIS A 637 6.71 -27.34 21.44
CA HIS A 637 5.28 -27.54 21.64
C HIS A 637 4.87 -27.34 23.11
N ILE A 638 5.64 -27.89 24.05
CA ILE A 638 5.41 -27.73 25.50
C ILE A 638 5.50 -26.25 25.87
N GLU A 639 6.55 -25.53 25.46
CA GLU A 639 6.72 -24.10 25.72
C GLU A 639 5.52 -23.29 25.21
N ARG A 640 5.09 -23.53 23.96
CA ARG A 640 3.90 -22.88 23.38
C ARG A 640 2.64 -23.19 24.18
N SER A 641 2.43 -24.45 24.56
CA SER A 641 1.25 -24.86 25.35
C SER A 641 1.24 -24.30 26.77
N THR A 642 2.41 -24.12 27.40
CA THR A 642 2.55 -23.55 28.76
C THR A 642 2.42 -22.03 28.78
N LYS A 643 2.64 -21.34 27.65
CA LYS A 643 2.50 -19.90 27.50
C LYS A 643 1.09 -19.45 27.11
N MET A 644 0.21 -20.38 26.70
CA MET A 644 -1.22 -20.07 26.56
C MET A 644 -1.76 -19.69 27.93
N THR A 645 -2.29 -18.47 28.05
CA THR A 645 -2.98 -18.08 29.28
C THR A 645 -4.24 -18.93 29.43
N LEU A 646 -4.75 -19.11 30.66
CA LEU A 646 -6.02 -19.79 30.88
C LEU A 646 -7.13 -19.16 30.00
N LYS A 647 -7.05 -17.86 29.76
CA LYS A 647 -7.93 -17.12 28.86
C LYS A 647 -7.83 -17.62 27.41
N ASP A 648 -6.63 -17.79 26.86
CA ASP A 648 -6.44 -18.29 25.48
C ASP A 648 -6.92 -19.75 25.31
N VAL A 649 -6.76 -20.57 26.36
CA VAL A 649 -7.27 -21.94 26.41
C VAL A 649 -8.81 -21.97 26.52
N LEU A 650 -9.41 -20.99 27.18
CA LEU A 650 -10.86 -20.88 27.29
C LEU A 650 -11.47 -20.30 26.00
N GLU A 651 -10.88 -19.25 25.42
CA GLU A 651 -11.37 -18.61 24.17
C GLU A 651 -11.26 -19.53 22.95
N SER A 652 -10.34 -20.49 22.95
CA SER A 652 -10.21 -21.52 21.91
C SER A 652 -11.23 -22.67 22.04
N LYS A 653 -11.96 -22.77 23.15
CA LYS A 653 -13.02 -23.77 23.35
C LYS A 653 -14.39 -23.15 23.03
N PRO A 654 -15.32 -23.88 22.39
CA PRO A 654 -16.68 -23.40 22.16
C PRO A 654 -17.35 -23.08 23.51
N SER A 655 -18.11 -21.99 23.55
CA SER A 655 -18.89 -21.60 24.73
C SER A 655 -19.90 -22.70 25.07
N GLN A 656 -19.92 -23.13 26.33
CA GLN A 656 -20.79 -24.18 26.83
C GLN A 656 -21.69 -23.65 27.95
N MET A 657 -22.95 -24.09 27.94
CA MET A 657 -23.83 -23.95 29.10
C MET A 657 -23.60 -25.14 30.02
N VAL A 658 -23.44 -24.87 31.31
CA VAL A 658 -23.28 -25.91 32.33
C VAL A 658 -24.47 -25.87 33.28
N THR A 659 -24.91 -27.03 33.76
CA THR A 659 -26.02 -27.13 34.71
C THR A 659 -25.52 -27.44 36.12
N CYS A 660 -26.19 -26.89 37.13
CA CYS A 660 -25.98 -27.25 38.53
C CYS A 660 -27.32 -27.39 39.25
N THR A 661 -27.37 -28.09 40.37
CA THR A 661 -28.61 -28.23 41.14
C THR A 661 -28.82 -27.04 42.09
N LYS A 662 -30.06 -26.78 42.52
CA LYS A 662 -30.39 -25.72 43.49
C LYS A 662 -29.58 -25.78 44.80
N ASP A 663 -29.09 -26.97 45.17
CA ASP A 663 -28.30 -27.22 46.38
C ASP A 663 -26.77 -27.16 46.13
N CYS A 664 -26.34 -26.73 44.94
CA CYS A 664 -24.92 -26.66 44.52
C CYS A 664 -24.12 -25.66 45.37
N LYS A 665 -23.01 -26.10 45.96
CA LYS A 665 -22.10 -25.21 46.70
C LYS A 665 -21.15 -24.50 45.73
N ILE A 666 -20.58 -23.37 46.18
CA ILE A 666 -19.59 -22.62 45.40
C ILE A 666 -18.41 -23.51 44.97
N SER A 667 -17.97 -24.44 45.83
CA SER A 667 -16.94 -25.41 45.49
C SER A 667 -17.30 -26.29 44.29
N ASP A 668 -18.55 -26.74 44.25
CA ASP A 668 -19.06 -27.65 43.22
C ASP A 668 -19.22 -26.89 41.91
N ALA A 669 -19.67 -25.63 41.96
CA ALA A 669 -19.72 -24.72 40.81
C ALA A 669 -18.31 -24.48 40.22
N VAL A 670 -17.30 -24.24 41.06
CA VAL A 670 -15.90 -24.08 40.62
C VAL A 670 -15.40 -25.35 39.93
N THR A 671 -15.72 -26.54 40.45
CA THR A 671 -15.39 -27.82 39.80
C THR A 671 -16.15 -28.03 38.48
N ILE A 672 -17.42 -27.62 38.40
CA ILE A 672 -18.23 -27.72 37.18
C ILE A 672 -17.66 -26.84 36.07
N MET A 673 -17.14 -25.67 36.43
CA MET A 673 -16.55 -24.68 35.52
C MET A 673 -15.10 -24.98 35.13
N ASP A 674 -14.41 -25.85 35.86
CA ASP A 674 -12.98 -26.10 35.65
C ASP A 674 -12.70 -26.59 34.22
N GLY A 675 -11.75 -25.92 33.56
CA GLY A 675 -11.34 -26.21 32.19
C GLY A 675 -12.38 -25.96 31.09
N LYS A 676 -13.54 -25.35 31.37
CA LYS A 676 -14.62 -25.09 30.38
C LYS A 676 -14.83 -23.60 30.12
N ASN A 677 -15.09 -23.24 28.85
CA ASN A 677 -15.52 -21.89 28.47
C ASN A 677 -17.01 -21.72 28.75
N VAL A 678 -17.35 -21.37 30.00
CA VAL A 678 -18.75 -21.32 30.46
C VAL A 678 -19.41 -20.01 30.05
N GLY A 679 -20.40 -20.09 29.17
CA GLY A 679 -21.21 -18.94 28.75
C GLY A 679 -22.34 -18.58 29.72
N SER A 680 -22.92 -19.57 30.40
CA SER A 680 -24.00 -19.41 31.39
C SER A 680 -24.14 -20.66 32.27
N ILE A 681 -24.69 -20.52 33.48
CA ILE A 681 -24.87 -21.63 34.44
C ILE A 681 -26.36 -21.82 34.73
N LEU A 682 -26.95 -22.89 34.21
CA LEU A 682 -28.36 -23.20 34.41
C LEU A 682 -28.57 -23.93 35.73
N VAL A 683 -29.31 -23.34 36.67
CA VAL A 683 -29.65 -23.96 37.96
C VAL A 683 -30.94 -24.77 37.79
N MET A 684 -30.87 -26.07 38.06
CA MET A 684 -31.97 -27.02 37.93
C MET A 684 -32.46 -27.49 39.32
N ASP A 685 -33.74 -27.75 39.47
CA ASP A 685 -34.27 -28.41 40.67
C ASP A 685 -34.10 -29.94 40.61
N LYS A 686 -34.62 -30.64 41.63
CA LYS A 686 -34.50 -32.10 41.76
C LYS A 686 -35.29 -32.88 40.69
N ASP A 687 -36.24 -32.22 40.03
CA ASP A 687 -37.07 -32.77 38.97
C ASP A 687 -36.57 -32.37 37.57
N GLY A 688 -35.43 -31.66 37.49
CA GLY A 688 -34.81 -31.24 36.24
C GLY A 688 -35.47 -30.01 35.61
N GLN A 689 -36.21 -29.20 36.36
CA GLN A 689 -36.74 -27.93 35.87
C GLN A 689 -35.77 -26.78 36.13
N LEU A 690 -35.69 -25.85 35.17
CA LEU A 690 -34.86 -24.66 35.29
C LEU A 690 -35.44 -23.70 36.33
N VAL A 691 -34.65 -23.40 37.35
CA VAL A 691 -35.01 -22.49 38.44
C VAL A 691 -34.13 -21.24 38.51
N GLY A 692 -33.07 -21.16 37.70
CA GLY A 692 -32.20 -19.97 37.57
C GLY A 692 -31.18 -20.10 36.42
N ILE A 693 -30.59 -18.97 36.00
CA ILE A 693 -29.51 -18.85 35.00
C ILE A 693 -28.39 -18.00 35.57
#